data_AF-A0A2Z4JDY5-F1
#
_entry.id   AF-A0A2Z4JDY5-F1
#
_cell.length_a   1.000
_cell.length_b   1.000
_cell.length_c   1.000
_cell.angle_alpha   90.00
_cell.angle_beta   90.00
_cell.angle_gamma   90.00
#
_symmetry.space_group_name_H-M   'P 1'
#
loop_
_entity.id
_entity.type
_entity.pdbx_description
1 polymer ?
#
loop_
_entity_poly.entity_id
_entity_poly.type
_entity_poly.pdbx_seq_one_letter_code
_entity_poly.pdbx_strand_id
1 'polypeptide(L)'
;MPNRRQFLAGSAAALALATLPQMPAAAATRAVGRGPNIVLILADDLGYGELQSYSPQQNIKTPRIKALADNGLRFTRAYSAAPVCAPSRCSLLTSLHAGHSAVRQNPFPEDQGQGSLRDGDTTFAEVLRSRGYRTACIGKWGFGPELADQSSHPNARGFEEFYGSINHGHAQNYYPDYMWLNGAKVPISENAGGADGKFVIDLFEERALEFIDTHAGGEDPFLLLLTPTLPHAPNEIPDADTVAYPDSLGWGTAEKKHASQVVRLDTLVGRVVDRLSAKGVAGDTLIIITSDNGPHEEGTPAVNPDKYNANGPLRGYKRNLYEGGIRIPLIISQPGTITPGTTDRPTPQIDFLPTFAELAGAPVPSDIDGKSIAALLTGGTAPTHSYLFWMRNDPYWGTKSNNEDGGRGNRLAEAVRREQDGLKAVRFAPGRDRPERDEDWEVELYDLTTDWGETNNIAATNTRAVDELMGLMRAAWDPKDNRKSYGVVIGGTTIAVPGQAFTVRTTLGNASDSAWANPSLRLVVPSGWTAAATTASTAGSVAAGGSFQVTWSVTPPAGTTVGSSFRLQAEATATVDGTPLTFTDDRIVTAFASRPTAPSQSTFLSDLPWASMSNGWGPAEKNKSNGTQAAGDGPAISLAGTTYAKGLGVHAKSDIVFNLGGMAKRFTAWVGIDDYSAQQSGAGSVRARILGDGELLFDSRNALTASSGPKRVDVDVTGVFALRLLVEDANGNGAWDHTSWASPWVTV
;
A
#
# COMPACT_ATOMS: atom_id res chain seq x y z
N MET A 1 12.88 54.04 -56.51
CA MET A 1 12.51 55.18 -55.63
C MET A 1 11.35 55.89 -56.30
N PRO A 2 10.25 56.21 -55.59
CA PRO A 2 10.25 56.92 -54.31
C PRO A 2 9.73 56.07 -53.14
N ASN A 3 9.54 56.75 -52.02
CA ASN A 3 9.89 56.39 -50.66
C ASN A 3 8.87 57.05 -49.70
N ARG A 4 8.79 56.46 -48.49
CA ARG A 4 8.56 57.10 -47.17
C ARG A 4 7.28 57.92 -46.91
N ARG A 5 6.60 57.49 -45.84
CA ARG A 5 5.69 58.20 -44.91
C ARG A 5 4.21 58.26 -45.31
N GLN A 6 3.44 57.28 -44.82
CA GLN A 6 2.41 57.44 -43.78
C GLN A 6 1.45 56.25 -43.80
N PHE A 7 1.77 55.22 -43.02
CA PHE A 7 0.74 54.37 -42.42
C PHE A 7 1.26 53.87 -41.07
N LEU A 8 1.14 54.74 -40.07
CA LEU A 8 1.29 54.44 -38.65
C LEU A 8 -0.01 54.89 -37.99
N ALA A 9 -0.86 53.94 -37.59
CA ALA A 9 -1.68 53.99 -36.37
C ALA A 9 -2.59 52.75 -36.34
N GLY A 10 -2.36 51.86 -35.38
CA GLY A 10 -3.38 50.89 -34.94
C GLY A 10 -2.87 49.47 -34.73
N SER A 11 -2.76 49.10 -33.46
CA SER A 11 -2.77 47.71 -32.95
C SER A 11 -1.44 46.94 -32.96
N ALA A 12 -0.50 47.41 -32.14
CA ALA A 12 0.47 46.52 -31.52
C ALA A 12 -0.22 45.72 -30.40
N ALA A 13 -0.68 44.51 -30.70
CA ALA A 13 -0.90 43.46 -29.70
C ALA A 13 0.24 42.46 -29.86
N ALA A 14 1.24 42.59 -28.99
CA ALA A 14 2.39 41.70 -28.95
C ALA A 14 1.94 40.28 -28.58
N LEU A 15 2.00 39.36 -29.54
CA LEU A 15 2.06 37.92 -29.27
C LEU A 15 3.42 37.64 -28.61
N ALA A 16 3.45 37.71 -27.28
CA ALA A 16 4.54 37.12 -26.51
C ALA A 16 4.42 35.59 -26.58
N LEU A 17 5.00 35.00 -27.63
CA LEU A 17 5.41 33.60 -27.58
C LEU A 17 6.44 33.50 -26.46
N ALA A 18 6.02 33.00 -25.30
CA ALA A 18 6.91 32.56 -24.24
C ALA A 18 7.76 31.41 -24.80
N THR A 19 8.89 31.76 -25.40
CA THR A 19 9.95 30.82 -25.70
C THR A 19 10.52 30.37 -24.36
N LEU A 20 10.22 29.12 -23.99
CA LEU A 20 10.86 28.50 -22.84
C LEU A 20 12.38 28.51 -23.08
N PRO A 21 13.19 28.90 -22.08
CA PRO A 21 14.64 28.81 -22.22
C PRO A 21 15.01 27.35 -22.53
N GLN A 22 15.73 27.14 -23.64
CA GLN A 22 16.43 25.87 -23.86
C GLN A 22 17.31 25.62 -22.63
N MET A 23 17.02 24.54 -21.91
CA MET A 23 17.79 24.16 -20.74
C MET A 23 19.25 23.97 -21.15
N PRO A 24 20.22 24.68 -20.54
CA PRO A 24 21.59 24.26 -20.64
C PRO A 24 21.69 22.87 -20.00
N ALA A 25 22.07 21.87 -20.79
CA ALA A 25 22.39 20.54 -20.33
C ALA A 25 23.67 20.59 -19.49
N ALA A 26 23.58 21.09 -18.26
CA ALA A 26 24.60 20.80 -17.26
C ALA A 26 24.46 19.31 -16.92
N ALA A 27 25.34 18.49 -17.48
CA ALA A 27 25.44 17.09 -17.11
C ALA A 27 25.74 17.03 -15.61
N ALA A 28 24.76 16.61 -14.81
CA ALA A 28 25.02 16.27 -13.42
C ALA A 28 26.08 15.17 -13.41
N THR A 29 27.23 15.44 -12.78
CA THR A 29 28.29 14.44 -12.64
C THR A 29 27.85 13.45 -11.58
N ARG A 30 27.21 12.35 -12.01
CA ARG A 30 26.82 11.25 -11.13
C ARG A 30 28.07 10.69 -10.47
N ALA A 31 28.07 10.54 -9.14
CA ALA A 31 29.11 9.78 -8.46
C ALA A 31 29.17 8.37 -9.08
N VAL A 32 30.39 7.92 -9.42
CA VAL A 32 30.60 6.62 -10.07
C VAL A 32 30.02 5.52 -9.17
N GLY A 33 29.11 4.71 -9.72
CA GLY A 33 28.47 3.60 -9.02
C GLY A 33 27.16 3.92 -8.29
N ARG A 34 26.67 5.18 -8.28
CA ARG A 34 25.37 5.55 -7.68
C ARG A 34 24.22 5.36 -8.69
N GLY A 35 23.07 4.82 -8.25
CA GLY A 35 21.84 4.82 -9.04
C GLY A 35 21.21 6.22 -9.17
N PRO A 36 20.25 6.43 -10.10
CA PRO A 36 19.55 7.71 -10.21
C PRO A 36 18.59 7.91 -9.03
N ASN A 37 18.22 9.16 -8.76
CA ASN A 37 17.01 9.43 -7.96
C ASN A 37 15.79 8.93 -8.74
N ILE A 38 14.73 8.56 -8.03
CA ILE A 38 13.49 8.06 -8.63
C ILE A 38 12.33 8.90 -8.11
N VAL A 39 11.56 9.47 -9.02
CA VAL A 39 10.29 10.13 -8.72
C VAL A 39 9.20 9.42 -9.51
N LEU A 40 8.39 8.63 -8.81
CA LEU A 40 7.25 7.90 -9.37
C LEU A 40 5.96 8.59 -8.98
N ILE A 41 5.28 9.17 -9.97
CA ILE A 41 3.99 9.83 -9.83
C ILE A 41 2.90 8.86 -10.31
N LEU A 42 2.07 8.39 -9.37
CA LEU A 42 0.99 7.44 -9.63
C LEU A 42 -0.37 8.13 -9.48
N ALA A 43 -1.01 8.44 -10.60
CA ALA A 43 -2.35 9.00 -10.64
C ALA A 43 -3.42 7.94 -10.30
N ASP A 44 -4.52 8.38 -9.71
CA ASP A 44 -5.63 7.54 -9.25
C ASP A 44 -6.79 7.64 -10.24
N ASP A 45 -7.07 6.55 -10.98
CA ASP A 45 -8.09 6.49 -12.04
C ASP A 45 -7.87 7.42 -13.26
N LEU A 46 -6.62 7.63 -13.70
CA LEU A 46 -6.32 8.42 -14.91
C LEU A 46 -6.37 7.53 -16.16
N GLY A 47 -7.33 7.80 -17.04
CA GLY A 47 -7.54 7.09 -18.28
C GLY A 47 -6.47 7.32 -19.35
N TYR A 48 -6.27 6.31 -20.20
CA TYR A 48 -5.28 6.31 -21.28
C TYR A 48 -5.43 7.52 -22.22
N GLY A 49 -6.66 7.91 -22.55
CA GLY A 49 -7.00 8.96 -23.49
C GLY A 49 -7.08 10.37 -22.89
N GLU A 50 -6.91 10.54 -21.57
CA GLU A 50 -7.09 11.83 -20.89
C GLU A 50 -5.89 12.78 -21.05
N LEU A 51 -4.74 12.26 -21.46
CA LEU A 51 -3.52 13.03 -21.66
C LEU A 51 -3.36 13.46 -23.12
N GLN A 52 -2.92 14.70 -23.35
CA GLN A 52 -2.62 15.20 -24.70
C GLN A 52 -1.51 14.40 -25.42
N SER A 53 -0.64 13.75 -24.66
CA SER A 53 0.41 12.88 -25.18
C SER A 53 -0.13 11.55 -25.71
N TYR A 54 -1.36 11.15 -25.39
CA TYR A 54 -2.00 9.93 -25.91
C TYR A 54 -3.17 10.24 -26.85
N SER A 55 -3.85 11.36 -26.61
CA SER A 55 -4.94 11.90 -27.44
C SER A 55 -4.66 13.35 -27.82
N PRO A 56 -3.99 13.65 -28.96
CA PRO A 56 -3.62 15.02 -29.33
C PRO A 56 -4.80 16.00 -29.46
N GLN A 57 -5.98 15.50 -29.84
CA GLN A 57 -7.20 16.30 -29.98
C GLN A 57 -7.95 16.52 -28.66
N GLN A 58 -7.38 16.10 -27.53
CA GLN A 58 -8.00 16.20 -26.21
C GLN A 58 -8.29 17.66 -25.81
N ASN A 59 -9.45 17.87 -25.19
CA ASN A 59 -9.89 19.17 -24.67
C ASN A 59 -9.23 19.50 -23.32
N ILE A 60 -8.98 18.48 -22.48
CA ILE A 60 -8.19 18.58 -21.25
C ILE A 60 -6.72 18.88 -21.61
N LYS A 61 -6.16 19.97 -21.08
CA LYS A 61 -4.80 20.41 -21.43
C LYS A 61 -3.80 19.99 -20.36
N THR A 62 -2.83 19.16 -20.76
CA THR A 62 -1.76 18.63 -19.91
C THR A 62 -0.38 18.93 -20.50
N PRO A 63 -0.02 20.23 -20.68
CA PRO A 63 1.22 20.61 -21.36
C PRO A 63 2.49 20.18 -20.62
N ARG A 64 2.46 20.08 -19.29
CA ARG A 64 3.66 19.72 -18.49
C ARG A 64 3.99 18.23 -18.65
N ILE A 65 2.97 17.37 -18.55
CA ILE A 65 3.09 15.93 -18.81
C ILE A 65 3.42 15.67 -20.29
N LYS A 66 2.83 16.44 -21.21
CA LYS A 66 3.19 16.35 -22.62
C LYS A 66 4.67 16.67 -22.85
N ALA A 67 5.20 17.71 -22.20
CA ALA A 67 6.62 18.05 -22.30
C ALA A 67 7.54 16.91 -21.80
N LEU A 68 7.14 16.19 -20.74
CA LEU A 68 7.86 14.98 -20.30
C LEU A 68 7.83 13.87 -21.36
N ALA A 69 6.67 13.65 -22.01
CA ALA A 69 6.53 12.66 -23.07
C ALA A 69 7.37 13.02 -24.31
N ASP A 70 7.39 14.29 -24.70
CA ASP A 70 8.14 14.77 -25.87
C ASP A 70 9.67 14.65 -25.67
N ASN A 71 10.14 14.70 -24.42
CA ASN A 71 11.56 14.63 -24.05
C ASN A 71 11.94 13.33 -23.33
N GLY A 72 11.07 12.32 -23.37
CA GLY A 72 11.25 11.04 -22.68
C GLY A 72 10.74 9.89 -23.52
N LEU A 73 10.59 8.72 -22.89
CA LEU A 73 10.05 7.52 -23.51
C LEU A 73 8.58 7.36 -23.12
N ARG A 74 7.68 7.43 -24.13
CA ARG A 74 6.24 7.18 -23.98
C ARG A 74 5.93 5.72 -24.30
N PHE A 75 5.20 5.05 -23.41
CA PHE A 75 4.81 3.65 -23.57
C PHE A 75 3.36 3.56 -24.02
N THR A 76 3.12 3.05 -25.22
CA THR A 76 1.76 2.93 -25.75
C THR A 76 1.04 1.69 -25.24
N ARG A 77 1.76 0.69 -24.72
CA ARG A 77 1.22 -0.57 -24.20
C ARG A 77 1.63 -0.82 -22.75
N ALA A 78 1.41 0.16 -21.89
CA ALA A 78 1.61 0.00 -20.46
C ALA A 78 0.35 -0.51 -19.78
N TYR A 79 0.51 -1.37 -18.78
CA TYR A 79 -0.59 -2.02 -18.10
C TYR A 79 -0.51 -1.84 -16.58
N SER A 80 -1.59 -1.42 -15.95
CA SER A 80 -1.76 -1.59 -14.52
C SER A 80 -1.83 -3.06 -14.17
N ALA A 81 -1.48 -3.41 -12.94
CA ALA A 81 -1.49 -4.81 -12.51
C ALA A 81 -2.88 -5.34 -12.14
N ALA A 82 -3.87 -4.45 -12.01
CA ALA A 82 -5.27 -4.78 -11.75
C ALA A 82 -6.18 -3.65 -12.26
N PRO A 83 -7.48 -3.90 -12.45
CA PRO A 83 -8.42 -2.88 -12.92
C PRO A 83 -8.94 -1.98 -11.79
N VAL A 84 -8.33 -2.04 -10.60
CA VAL A 84 -8.74 -1.34 -9.37
C VAL A 84 -7.53 -1.02 -8.48
N CYS A 85 -7.67 0.02 -7.65
CA CYS A 85 -6.58 0.67 -6.91
C CYS A 85 -5.74 -0.27 -6.03
N ALA A 86 -6.33 -0.90 -5.00
CA ALA A 86 -5.56 -1.60 -3.97
C ALA A 86 -4.74 -2.79 -4.50
N PRO A 87 -5.31 -3.69 -5.33
CA PRO A 87 -4.55 -4.77 -5.94
C PRO A 87 -3.46 -4.26 -6.91
N SER A 88 -3.75 -3.18 -7.65
CA SER A 88 -2.78 -2.59 -8.58
C SER A 88 -1.58 -2.00 -7.84
N ARG A 89 -1.84 -1.22 -6.77
CA ARG A 89 -0.81 -0.62 -5.91
C ARG A 89 0.04 -1.67 -5.20
N CYS A 90 -0.59 -2.72 -4.65
CA CYS A 90 0.13 -3.83 -4.03
C CYS A 90 1.06 -4.53 -5.02
N SER A 91 0.58 -4.79 -6.24
CA SER A 91 1.36 -5.44 -7.30
C SER A 91 2.49 -4.56 -7.83
N LEU A 92 2.26 -3.25 -7.98
CA LEU A 92 3.27 -2.25 -8.33
C LEU A 92 4.43 -2.25 -7.31
N LEU A 93 4.10 -2.30 -6.02
CA LEU A 93 5.08 -2.29 -4.93
C LEU A 93 5.92 -3.57 -4.90
N THR A 94 5.30 -4.74 -5.10
CA THR A 94 5.88 -6.06 -4.85
C THR A 94 6.36 -6.79 -6.11
N SER A 95 6.00 -6.29 -7.30
CA SER A 95 6.27 -6.97 -8.58
C SER A 95 5.58 -8.34 -8.70
N LEU A 96 4.45 -8.52 -8.01
CA LEU A 96 3.63 -9.72 -8.08
C LEU A 96 2.34 -9.42 -8.84
N HIS A 97 1.97 -10.25 -9.80
CA HIS A 97 0.66 -10.12 -10.43
C HIS A 97 -0.45 -10.64 -9.51
N ALA A 98 -1.72 -10.36 -9.84
CA ALA A 98 -2.88 -10.65 -8.98
C ALA A 98 -3.02 -12.13 -8.55
N GLY A 99 -2.48 -13.08 -9.31
CA GLY A 99 -2.45 -14.50 -8.91
C GLY A 99 -1.57 -14.78 -7.68
N HIS A 100 -0.51 -14.00 -7.49
CA HIS A 100 0.50 -14.22 -6.44
C HIS A 100 0.41 -13.19 -5.29
N SER A 101 -0.15 -12.01 -5.57
CA SER A 101 -0.22 -10.87 -4.65
C SER A 101 -1.12 -11.11 -3.43
N ALA A 102 -0.75 -10.55 -2.27
CA ALA A 102 -1.53 -10.64 -1.03
C ALA A 102 -2.86 -9.84 -1.08
N VAL A 103 -2.93 -8.78 -1.88
CA VAL A 103 -4.10 -7.89 -1.99
C VAL A 103 -4.77 -8.07 -3.35
N ARG A 104 -6.00 -8.62 -3.35
CA ARG A 104 -6.73 -9.00 -4.58
C ARG A 104 -8.07 -8.31 -4.79
N GLN A 105 -8.50 -7.47 -3.85
CA GLN A 105 -9.69 -6.63 -3.96
C GLN A 105 -9.49 -5.29 -3.26
N ASN A 106 -10.28 -4.27 -3.64
CA ASN A 106 -10.42 -3.06 -2.84
C ASN A 106 -11.07 -3.40 -1.49
N PRO A 107 -10.79 -2.65 -0.41
CA PRO A 107 -11.45 -2.87 0.86
C PRO A 107 -12.87 -2.29 0.87
N PHE A 108 -13.85 -3.08 1.33
CA PHE A 108 -15.25 -2.64 1.46
C PHE A 108 -15.74 -2.70 2.91
N PRO A 109 -16.77 -1.92 3.30
CA PRO A 109 -17.29 -1.89 4.68
C PRO A 109 -17.74 -3.25 5.22
N GLU A 110 -18.21 -4.14 4.33
CA GLU A 110 -18.65 -5.51 4.66
C GLU A 110 -17.48 -6.48 4.87
N ASP A 111 -16.27 -6.15 4.39
CA ASP A 111 -15.08 -6.96 4.62
C ASP A 111 -14.55 -6.75 6.05
N GLN A 112 -14.55 -7.83 6.82
CA GLN A 112 -13.99 -7.86 8.18
C GLN A 112 -12.46 -7.67 8.23
N GLY A 113 -11.78 -7.52 7.09
CA GLY A 113 -10.36 -7.19 6.98
C GLY A 113 -10.05 -6.56 5.62
N GLN A 114 -9.25 -5.49 5.59
CA GLN A 114 -8.68 -5.00 4.33
C GLN A 114 -7.55 -5.96 3.93
N GLY A 115 -7.41 -6.27 2.64
CA GLY A 115 -6.18 -6.89 2.15
C GLY A 115 -4.98 -6.03 2.56
N SER A 116 -3.91 -6.66 3.03
CA SER A 116 -2.71 -5.99 3.51
C SER A 116 -1.46 -6.70 2.99
N LEU A 117 -0.37 -5.97 2.84
CA LEU A 117 0.94 -6.59 2.71
C LEU A 117 1.30 -7.33 4.00
N ARG A 118 2.04 -8.41 3.87
CA ARG A 118 2.56 -9.27 4.93
C ARG A 118 4.05 -9.00 5.11
N ASP A 119 4.65 -9.51 6.19
CA ASP A 119 6.08 -9.30 6.46
C ASP A 119 7.00 -9.75 5.32
N GLY A 120 6.66 -10.85 4.64
CA GLY A 120 7.41 -11.38 3.51
C GLY A 120 7.16 -10.68 2.16
N ASP A 121 6.25 -9.70 2.09
CA ASP A 121 5.98 -8.98 0.85
C ASP A 121 6.99 -7.84 0.68
N THR A 122 8.15 -8.17 0.08
CA THR A 122 9.22 -7.22 -0.23
C THR A 122 8.77 -6.19 -1.25
N THR A 123 8.95 -4.91 -0.93
CA THR A 123 8.67 -3.80 -1.86
C THR A 123 9.93 -3.29 -2.56
N PHE A 124 9.74 -2.55 -3.65
CA PHE A 124 10.85 -1.84 -4.29
C PHE A 124 11.53 -0.81 -3.38
N ALA A 125 10.83 -0.28 -2.36
CA ALA A 125 11.42 0.68 -1.44
C ALA A 125 12.42 -0.01 -0.49
N GLU A 126 12.08 -1.21 0.01
CA GLU A 126 13.01 -2.05 0.79
C GLU A 126 14.24 -2.45 -0.03
N VAL A 127 14.03 -2.81 -1.30
CA VAL A 127 15.13 -3.13 -2.22
C VAL A 127 16.05 -1.92 -2.45
N LEU A 128 15.48 -0.73 -2.66
CA LEU A 128 16.27 0.50 -2.85
C LEU A 128 16.98 0.95 -1.56
N ARG A 129 16.34 0.82 -0.39
CA ARG A 129 16.99 1.11 0.90
C ARG A 129 18.22 0.25 1.13
N SER A 130 18.28 -0.96 0.56
CA SER A 130 19.48 -1.81 0.62
C SER A 130 20.72 -1.16 0.01
N ARG A 131 20.52 -0.16 -0.86
CA ARG A 131 21.55 0.65 -1.51
C ARG A 131 21.61 2.09 -0.98
N GLY A 132 21.05 2.34 0.21
CA GLY A 132 21.13 3.64 0.89
C GLY A 132 20.14 4.70 0.40
N TYR A 133 19.12 4.32 -0.39
CA TYR A 133 18.13 5.29 -0.85
C TYR A 133 17.37 5.93 0.32
N ARG A 134 17.20 7.25 0.26
CA ARG A 134 16.21 7.99 1.06
C ARG A 134 14.83 7.77 0.48
N THR A 135 13.84 7.39 1.26
CA THR A 135 12.55 6.91 0.71
C THR A 135 11.34 7.63 1.30
N ALA A 136 10.44 8.11 0.42
CA ALA A 136 9.17 8.71 0.81
C ALA A 136 7.98 8.18 -0.01
N CYS A 137 6.85 7.98 0.66
CA CYS A 137 5.54 7.80 0.05
C CYS A 137 4.63 8.95 0.48
N ILE A 138 4.15 9.74 -0.47
CA ILE A 138 3.31 10.91 -0.21
C ILE A 138 2.01 10.77 -0.98
N GLY A 139 0.87 10.72 -0.28
CA GLY A 139 -0.46 10.56 -0.87
C GLY A 139 -1.19 9.28 -0.45
N LYS A 140 -1.97 8.71 -1.37
CA LYS A 140 -2.78 7.51 -1.17
C LYS A 140 -1.92 6.25 -1.16
N TRP A 141 -1.86 5.60 0.00
CA TRP A 141 -1.45 4.21 0.10
C TRP A 141 -2.58 3.28 -0.38
N GLY A 142 -3.77 3.44 0.20
CA GLY A 142 -5.04 2.94 -0.34
C GLY A 142 -5.44 1.52 0.06
N PHE A 143 -4.73 0.87 0.98
CA PHE A 143 -5.07 -0.46 1.53
C PHE A 143 -4.38 -0.73 2.87
N GLY A 144 -4.77 -1.83 3.53
CA GLY A 144 -4.24 -2.24 4.82
C GLY A 144 -4.91 -1.57 6.03
N PRO A 145 -4.64 -2.06 7.26
CA PRO A 145 -5.24 -1.53 8.48
C PRO A 145 -4.87 -0.05 8.73
N GLU A 146 -5.85 0.76 9.12
CA GLU A 146 -5.69 2.19 9.46
C GLU A 146 -4.98 2.38 10.82
N LEU A 147 -3.73 1.94 10.93
CA LEU A 147 -2.98 1.80 12.19
C LEU A 147 -1.49 2.05 11.97
N ALA A 148 -0.82 2.58 13.01
CA ALA A 148 0.60 2.95 12.98
C ALA A 148 1.56 1.76 12.83
N ASP A 149 1.39 0.75 13.69
CA ASP A 149 2.36 -0.32 13.90
C ASP A 149 1.81 -1.64 13.33
N GLN A 150 1.84 -1.77 12.01
CA GLN A 150 1.36 -2.96 11.30
C GLN A 150 2.20 -3.23 10.05
N SER A 151 2.35 -4.51 9.67
CA SER A 151 3.27 -4.95 8.61
C SER A 151 3.08 -4.24 7.28
N SER A 152 1.84 -3.94 6.88
CA SER A 152 1.50 -3.24 5.64
C SER A 152 1.62 -1.72 5.72
N HIS A 153 2.08 -1.14 6.84
CA HIS A 153 2.26 0.31 6.96
C HIS A 153 3.39 0.74 6.01
N PRO A 154 3.30 1.89 5.33
CA PRO A 154 4.38 2.35 4.45
C PRO A 154 5.76 2.37 5.12
N ASN A 155 5.84 2.79 6.39
CA ASN A 155 7.09 2.75 7.15
C ASN A 155 7.64 1.35 7.43
N ALA A 156 6.77 0.34 7.52
CA ALA A 156 7.17 -1.06 7.63
C ALA A 156 7.53 -1.69 6.28
N ARG A 157 7.21 -1.01 5.17
CA ARG A 157 7.45 -1.45 3.78
C ARG A 157 8.52 -0.64 3.07
N GLY A 158 9.50 -0.15 3.84
CA GLY A 158 10.70 0.47 3.29
C GLY A 158 10.60 1.96 2.98
N PHE A 159 9.51 2.66 3.34
CA PHE A 159 9.44 4.13 3.21
C PHE A 159 9.81 4.80 4.54
N GLU A 160 10.93 5.51 4.60
CA GLU A 160 11.33 6.24 5.81
C GLU A 160 10.37 7.38 6.16
N GLU A 161 9.79 7.99 5.14
CA GLU A 161 8.75 9.01 5.29
C GLU A 161 7.44 8.57 4.65
N PHE A 162 6.36 8.70 5.40
CA PHE A 162 5.00 8.59 4.89
C PHE A 162 4.20 9.82 5.27
N TYR A 163 3.57 10.45 4.30
CA TYR A 163 2.57 11.50 4.54
C TYR A 163 1.34 11.26 3.68
N GLY A 164 0.23 10.86 4.27
CA GLY A 164 -0.93 10.50 3.46
C GLY A 164 -2.04 9.72 4.15
N SER A 165 -2.82 9.01 3.33
CA SER A 165 -3.95 8.20 3.76
C SER A 165 -3.65 6.71 3.59
N ILE A 166 -3.80 5.93 4.66
CA ILE A 166 -3.60 4.47 4.62
C ILE A 166 -4.82 3.80 3.97
N ASN A 167 -5.99 3.96 4.58
CA ASN A 167 -7.18 3.26 4.10
C ASN A 167 -7.79 3.90 2.83
N HIS A 168 -8.51 3.06 2.08
CA HIS A 168 -9.12 3.44 0.79
C HIS A 168 -10.20 4.51 0.89
N GLY A 169 -11.08 4.46 1.91
CA GLY A 169 -12.20 5.40 2.05
C GLY A 169 -11.76 6.80 2.46
N HIS A 170 -10.81 6.90 3.39
CA HIS A 170 -10.20 8.16 3.80
C HIS A 170 -9.48 8.84 2.64
N ALA A 171 -8.80 8.06 1.79
CA ALA A 171 -8.15 8.57 0.59
C ALA A 171 -9.12 9.15 -0.46
N GLN A 172 -10.44 8.93 -0.33
CA GLN A 172 -11.44 9.54 -1.22
C GLN A 172 -11.94 10.90 -0.72
N ASN A 173 -11.38 11.44 0.38
CA ASN A 173 -11.75 12.77 0.86
C ASN A 173 -10.67 13.80 0.47
N TYR A 174 -11.05 14.82 -0.31
CA TYR A 174 -10.14 15.93 -0.67
C TYR A 174 -9.97 16.97 0.45
N TYR A 175 -10.83 16.95 1.47
CA TYR A 175 -10.78 17.79 2.68
C TYR A 175 -10.84 16.92 3.95
N PRO A 176 -9.83 16.07 4.19
CA PRO A 176 -9.78 15.20 5.36
C PRO A 176 -9.42 15.98 6.62
N ASP A 177 -9.92 15.53 7.77
CA ASP A 177 -9.70 16.13 9.09
C ASP A 177 -8.36 15.71 9.72
N TYR A 178 -7.65 14.75 9.13
CA TYR A 178 -6.28 14.38 9.52
C TYR A 178 -5.50 13.77 8.35
N MET A 179 -4.17 13.70 8.51
CA MET A 179 -3.27 12.89 7.69
C MET A 179 -2.41 12.00 8.57
N TRP A 180 -1.93 10.88 8.04
CA TRP A 180 -0.80 10.20 8.68
C TRP A 180 0.47 10.94 8.35
N LEU A 181 1.30 11.18 9.36
CA LEU A 181 2.71 11.50 9.23
C LEU A 181 3.48 10.41 9.96
N ASN A 182 4.08 9.52 9.18
CA ASN A 182 4.62 8.25 9.65
C ASN A 182 3.59 7.50 10.51
N GLY A 183 3.98 7.01 11.68
CA GLY A 183 3.09 6.29 12.60
C GLY A 183 2.13 7.18 13.42
N ALA A 184 1.96 8.47 13.09
CA ALA A 184 1.09 9.37 13.85
C ALA A 184 0.03 10.03 12.97
N LYS A 185 -1.21 10.13 13.48
CA LYS A 185 -2.23 10.98 12.87
C LYS A 185 -2.00 12.44 13.27
N VAL A 186 -1.88 13.31 12.29
CA VAL A 186 -1.75 14.76 12.43
C VAL A 186 -3.09 15.39 12.02
N PRO A 187 -3.80 16.07 12.94
CA PRO A 187 -5.05 16.75 12.61
C PRO A 187 -4.84 17.87 11.60
N ILE A 188 -5.82 18.07 10.73
CA ILE A 188 -5.95 19.23 9.84
C ILE A 188 -7.11 20.07 10.40
N SER A 189 -6.77 20.98 11.31
CA SER A 189 -7.74 21.77 12.06
C SER A 189 -8.72 22.54 11.19
N GLU A 190 -8.25 23.00 10.03
CA GLU A 190 -9.02 23.77 9.06
C GLU A 190 -10.11 22.95 8.36
N ASN A 191 -10.02 21.61 8.41
CA ASN A 191 -11.02 20.70 7.87
C ASN A 191 -11.92 20.07 8.94
N ALA A 192 -11.70 20.43 10.22
CA ALA A 192 -12.45 19.84 11.33
C ALA A 192 -13.96 20.11 11.19
N GLY A 193 -14.77 19.09 11.50
CA GLY A 193 -16.23 19.20 11.46
C GLY A 193 -16.82 19.23 10.04
N GLY A 194 -16.07 18.79 9.02
CA GLY A 194 -16.52 18.77 7.62
C GLY A 194 -16.37 20.13 6.93
N ALA A 195 -15.40 20.94 7.37
CA ALA A 195 -15.02 22.16 6.68
C ALA A 195 -14.06 21.86 5.51
N ASP A 196 -14.09 22.71 4.48
CA ASP A 196 -13.25 22.56 3.29
C ASP A 196 -12.09 23.57 3.29
N GLY A 197 -11.36 23.67 4.41
CA GLY A 197 -10.35 24.71 4.63
C GLY A 197 -9.00 24.46 3.97
N LYS A 198 -8.59 23.19 3.83
CA LYS A 198 -7.29 22.75 3.28
C LYS A 198 -7.51 21.62 2.28
N PHE A 199 -7.17 21.90 1.02
CA PHE A 199 -7.22 20.92 -0.05
C PHE A 199 -6.01 19.99 0.04
N VAL A 200 -6.26 18.67 0.09
CA VAL A 200 -5.21 17.69 0.38
C VAL A 200 -4.08 17.65 -0.66
N ILE A 201 -4.37 17.98 -1.93
CA ILE A 201 -3.34 17.99 -2.98
C ILE A 201 -2.29 19.07 -2.73
N ASP A 202 -2.66 20.20 -2.14
CA ASP A 202 -1.69 21.25 -1.79
C ASP A 202 -0.74 20.75 -0.69
N LEU A 203 -1.26 19.99 0.28
CA LEU A 203 -0.46 19.38 1.34
C LEU A 203 0.51 18.31 0.78
N PHE A 204 0.05 17.49 -0.16
CA PHE A 204 0.90 16.52 -0.85
C PHE A 204 1.98 17.21 -1.70
N GLU A 205 1.63 18.28 -2.42
CA GLU A 205 2.58 19.09 -3.19
C GLU A 205 3.65 19.67 -2.27
N GLU A 206 3.25 20.38 -1.21
CA GLU A 206 4.16 20.99 -0.23
C GLU A 206 5.15 19.95 0.31
N ARG A 207 4.63 18.82 0.81
CA ARG A 207 5.46 17.76 1.40
C ARG A 207 6.42 17.12 0.40
N ALA A 208 5.96 16.89 -0.84
CA ALA A 208 6.81 16.34 -1.89
C ALA A 208 7.96 17.28 -2.27
N LEU A 209 7.68 18.58 -2.32
CA LEU A 209 8.69 19.59 -2.61
C LEU A 209 9.68 19.76 -1.43
N GLU A 210 9.23 19.65 -0.18
CA GLU A 210 10.09 19.62 1.01
C GLU A 210 11.03 18.41 1.02
N PHE A 211 10.52 17.23 0.66
CA PHE A 211 11.33 16.01 0.57
C PHE A 211 12.43 16.17 -0.49
N ILE A 212 12.08 16.70 -1.68
CA ILE A 212 13.07 17.02 -2.72
C ILE A 212 14.07 18.06 -2.19
N ASP A 213 13.62 19.11 -1.52
CA ASP A 213 14.51 20.14 -0.99
C ASP A 213 15.52 19.62 0.02
N THR A 214 15.11 18.64 0.83
CA THR A 214 15.91 18.03 1.90
C THR A 214 16.98 17.09 1.35
N HIS A 215 16.66 16.33 0.30
CA HIS A 215 17.54 15.27 -0.20
C HIS A 215 18.26 15.61 -1.50
N ALA A 216 17.77 16.58 -2.28
CA ALA A 216 18.46 17.02 -3.47
C ALA A 216 19.79 17.69 -3.11
N GLY A 217 20.89 17.13 -3.66
CA GLY A 217 22.26 17.55 -3.36
C GLY A 217 22.98 16.70 -2.31
N GLY A 218 22.30 15.71 -1.72
CA GLY A 218 22.94 14.71 -0.85
C GLY A 218 23.76 13.66 -1.62
N GLU A 219 24.62 12.94 -0.88
CA GLU A 219 25.37 11.79 -1.39
C GLU A 219 24.46 10.58 -1.66
N ASP A 220 23.41 10.41 -0.85
CA ASP A 220 22.42 9.35 -1.01
C ASP A 220 21.41 9.68 -2.12
N PRO A 221 21.07 8.72 -3.01
CA PRO A 221 19.95 8.89 -3.94
C PRO A 221 18.62 8.83 -3.18
N PHE A 222 17.53 9.33 -3.78
CA PHE A 222 16.20 9.25 -3.17
C PHE A 222 15.16 8.59 -4.07
N LEU A 223 14.12 8.04 -3.43
CA LEU A 223 12.87 7.58 -4.02
C LEU A 223 11.73 8.40 -3.44
N LEU A 224 10.97 9.05 -4.30
CA LEU A 224 9.69 9.67 -3.99
C LEU A 224 8.58 8.94 -4.76
N LEU A 225 7.74 8.21 -4.04
CA LEU A 225 6.46 7.70 -4.53
C LEU A 225 5.37 8.74 -4.23
N LEU A 226 5.00 9.54 -5.22
CA LEU A 226 3.95 10.55 -5.13
C LEU A 226 2.65 9.99 -5.70
N THR A 227 1.65 9.80 -4.84
CA THR A 227 0.41 9.08 -5.14
C THR A 227 -0.80 9.99 -4.89
N PRO A 228 -0.94 11.11 -5.63
CA PRO A 228 -2.06 12.01 -5.43
C PRO A 228 -3.38 11.27 -5.68
N THR A 229 -4.44 11.70 -5.02
CA THR A 229 -5.79 11.14 -5.21
C THR A 229 -6.43 11.61 -6.52
N LEU A 230 -5.72 12.39 -7.34
CA LEU A 230 -6.20 12.89 -8.62
C LEU A 230 -6.05 11.85 -9.74
N PRO A 231 -7.01 11.76 -10.68
CA PRO A 231 -8.30 12.46 -10.72
C PRO A 231 -9.49 11.69 -10.10
N HIS A 232 -9.28 10.80 -9.12
CA HIS A 232 -10.35 9.98 -8.53
C HIS A 232 -11.50 10.82 -7.95
N ALA A 233 -12.70 10.24 -7.96
CA ALA A 233 -13.88 10.79 -7.29
C ALA A 233 -13.64 11.05 -5.78
N PRO A 234 -14.31 12.04 -5.16
CA PRO A 234 -15.38 12.87 -5.69
C PRO A 234 -14.85 13.89 -6.71
N ASN A 235 -15.67 14.24 -7.69
CA ASN A 235 -15.30 15.18 -8.76
C ASN A 235 -15.25 16.61 -8.19
N GLU A 236 -14.27 16.88 -7.33
CA GLU A 236 -14.15 18.04 -6.46
C GLU A 236 -12.76 18.67 -6.57
N ILE A 237 -12.75 19.99 -6.61
CA ILE A 237 -11.56 20.81 -6.73
C ILE A 237 -11.88 22.21 -6.20
N PRO A 238 -10.91 22.94 -5.61
CA PRO A 238 -11.12 24.33 -5.23
C PRO A 238 -11.59 25.19 -6.42
N ASP A 239 -12.46 26.18 -6.15
CA ASP A 239 -12.97 27.08 -7.20
C ASP A 239 -11.83 27.80 -7.93
N ALA A 240 -10.76 28.16 -7.23
CA ALA A 240 -9.57 28.81 -7.79
C ALA A 240 -8.81 27.94 -8.82
N ASP A 241 -8.94 26.62 -8.71
CA ASP A 241 -8.28 25.64 -9.58
C ASP A 241 -9.22 25.12 -10.69
N THR A 242 -10.48 25.58 -10.71
CA THR A 242 -11.46 25.16 -11.72
C THR A 242 -11.14 25.77 -13.08
N VAL A 243 -10.96 24.91 -14.09
CA VAL A 243 -10.72 25.33 -15.46
C VAL A 243 -12.04 25.62 -16.17
N ALA A 244 -12.09 26.75 -16.88
CA ALA A 244 -13.23 27.10 -17.71
C ALA A 244 -13.24 26.28 -19.00
N TYR A 245 -14.31 25.51 -19.21
CA TYR A 245 -14.54 24.75 -20.45
C TYR A 245 -15.76 25.30 -21.19
N PRO A 246 -15.70 25.43 -22.53
CA PRO A 246 -16.81 25.97 -23.32
C PRO A 246 -18.01 25.03 -23.29
N ASP A 247 -19.21 25.60 -23.23
CA ASP A 247 -20.47 24.84 -23.16
C ASP A 247 -20.73 24.00 -24.41
N SER A 248 -20.09 24.31 -25.53
CA SER A 248 -20.14 23.52 -26.77
C SER A 248 -19.61 22.09 -26.60
N LEU A 249 -18.89 21.78 -25.52
CA LEU A 249 -18.44 20.43 -25.20
C LEU A 249 -19.55 19.54 -24.60
N GLY A 250 -20.67 20.12 -24.13
CA GLY A 250 -21.74 19.35 -23.49
C GLY A 250 -21.36 18.73 -22.13
N TRP A 251 -20.29 19.23 -21.52
CA TRP A 251 -19.80 18.79 -20.20
C TRP A 251 -20.63 19.42 -19.09
N GLY A 252 -21.13 18.59 -18.18
CA GLY A 252 -21.76 19.04 -16.94
C GLY A 252 -20.71 19.39 -15.89
N THR A 253 -21.17 19.77 -14.69
CA THR A 253 -20.28 20.20 -13.59
C THR A 253 -19.29 19.11 -13.19
N ALA A 254 -19.72 17.85 -13.07
CA ALA A 254 -18.82 16.74 -12.73
C ALA A 254 -17.70 16.56 -13.76
N GLU A 255 -18.03 16.56 -15.06
CA GLU A 255 -17.03 16.46 -16.12
C GLU A 255 -16.05 17.64 -16.12
N LYS A 256 -16.53 18.86 -15.91
CA LYS A 256 -15.66 20.06 -15.83
C LYS A 256 -14.73 19.99 -14.60
N LYS A 257 -15.20 19.49 -13.46
CA LYS A 257 -14.37 19.31 -12.25
C LYS A 257 -13.37 18.18 -12.39
N HIS A 258 -13.76 17.02 -12.92
CA HIS A 258 -12.84 15.92 -13.28
C HIS A 258 -11.74 16.39 -14.23
N ALA A 259 -12.12 17.08 -15.31
CA ALA A 259 -11.16 17.64 -16.25
C ALA A 259 -10.23 18.67 -15.58
N SER A 260 -10.69 19.40 -14.57
CA SER A 260 -9.86 20.32 -13.77
C SER A 260 -8.90 19.56 -12.84
N GLN A 261 -9.32 18.42 -12.27
CA GLN A 261 -8.45 17.54 -11.48
C GLN A 261 -7.28 17.00 -12.32
N VAL A 262 -7.53 16.62 -13.59
CA VAL A 262 -6.46 16.21 -14.52
C VAL A 262 -5.50 17.37 -14.82
N VAL A 263 -5.99 18.61 -14.95
CA VAL A 263 -5.13 19.80 -15.11
C VAL A 263 -4.34 20.11 -13.82
N ARG A 264 -4.92 19.89 -12.64
CA ARG A 264 -4.23 20.03 -11.36
C ARG A 264 -3.10 19.01 -11.21
N LEU A 265 -3.31 17.78 -11.68
CA LEU A 265 -2.27 16.75 -11.75
C LEU A 265 -1.13 17.19 -12.68
N ASP A 266 -1.43 17.71 -13.87
CA ASP A 266 -0.42 18.27 -14.79
C ASP A 266 0.42 19.39 -14.13
N THR A 267 -0.25 20.26 -13.38
CA THR A 267 0.40 21.33 -12.63
C THR A 267 1.32 20.79 -11.54
N LEU A 268 0.86 19.82 -10.74
CA LEU A 268 1.66 19.14 -9.70
C LEU A 268 2.92 18.50 -10.29
N VAL A 269 2.77 17.75 -11.39
CA VAL A 269 3.90 17.17 -12.14
C VAL A 269 4.87 18.26 -12.57
N GLY A 270 4.33 19.36 -13.11
CA GLY A 270 5.11 20.52 -13.50
C GLY A 270 5.94 21.11 -12.36
N ARG A 271 5.35 21.26 -11.16
CA ARG A 271 6.01 21.79 -9.97
C ARG A 271 7.14 20.89 -9.46
N VAL A 272 6.92 19.59 -9.47
CA VAL A 272 7.95 18.60 -9.12
C VAL A 272 9.13 18.68 -10.09
N VAL A 273 8.87 18.69 -11.40
CA VAL A 273 9.92 18.82 -12.43
C VAL A 273 10.68 20.15 -12.30
N ASP A 274 9.98 21.26 -12.08
CA ASP A 274 10.59 22.57 -11.87
C ASP A 274 11.49 22.55 -10.63
N ARG A 275 11.05 21.89 -9.55
CA ARG A 275 11.83 21.81 -8.31
C ARG A 275 13.09 20.98 -8.47
N LEU A 276 13.01 19.81 -9.10
CA LEU A 276 14.17 18.99 -9.43
C LEU A 276 15.19 19.76 -10.28
N SER A 277 14.68 20.55 -11.23
CA SER A 277 15.51 21.40 -12.10
C SER A 277 16.17 22.53 -11.32
N ALA A 278 15.42 23.22 -10.46
CA ALA A 278 15.94 24.28 -9.59
C ALA A 278 17.00 23.78 -8.61
N LYS A 279 16.90 22.51 -8.19
CA LYS A 279 17.90 21.84 -7.34
C LYS A 279 19.06 21.22 -8.12
N GLY A 280 19.06 21.30 -9.46
CA GLY A 280 20.13 20.79 -10.30
C GLY A 280 20.23 19.26 -10.36
N VAL A 281 19.20 18.52 -9.90
CA VAL A 281 19.20 17.05 -9.87
C VAL A 281 18.35 16.42 -10.97
N ALA A 282 17.62 17.21 -11.78
CA ALA A 282 16.74 16.68 -12.83
C ALA A 282 17.42 15.71 -13.81
N GLY A 283 18.67 15.95 -14.21
CA GLY A 283 19.41 15.04 -15.11
C GLY A 283 19.81 13.71 -14.47
N ASP A 284 19.83 13.62 -13.13
CA ASP A 284 20.10 12.42 -12.35
C ASP A 284 18.83 11.84 -11.70
N THR A 285 17.65 12.26 -12.16
CA THR A 285 16.37 11.80 -11.64
C THR A 285 15.55 11.13 -12.74
N LEU A 286 15.19 9.87 -12.50
CA LEU A 286 14.20 9.14 -13.29
C LEU A 286 12.79 9.60 -12.87
N ILE A 287 12.11 10.32 -13.75
CA ILE A 287 10.76 10.85 -13.54
C ILE A 287 9.78 9.96 -14.29
N ILE A 288 8.85 9.36 -13.55
CA ILE A 288 7.86 8.42 -14.06
C ILE A 288 6.48 8.97 -13.75
N ILE A 289 5.58 9.01 -14.73
CA ILE A 289 4.15 9.23 -14.50
C ILE A 289 3.33 8.11 -15.12
N THR A 290 2.40 7.59 -14.32
CA THR A 290 1.48 6.52 -14.72
C THR A 290 0.20 6.55 -13.88
N SER A 291 -0.70 5.56 -14.05
CA SER A 291 -1.95 5.46 -13.29
C SER A 291 -2.14 4.08 -12.67
N ASP A 292 -2.89 3.96 -11.57
CA ASP A 292 -3.17 2.68 -10.95
C ASP A 292 -4.21 1.83 -11.70
N ASN A 293 -5.10 2.43 -12.50
CA ASN A 293 -6.03 1.74 -13.39
C ASN A 293 -6.67 2.70 -14.42
N GLY A 294 -7.58 2.19 -15.25
CA GLY A 294 -8.38 3.00 -16.16
C GLY A 294 -9.32 4.00 -15.48
N PRO A 295 -10.04 4.83 -16.26
CA PRO A 295 -10.84 5.94 -15.77
C PRO A 295 -12.11 5.45 -15.06
N HIS A 296 -12.59 6.25 -14.11
CA HIS A 296 -13.82 5.98 -13.38
C HIS A 296 -15.06 6.63 -13.98
N GLU A 297 -16.21 6.14 -13.53
CA GLU A 297 -17.54 6.72 -13.73
C GLU A 297 -18.18 7.10 -12.39
N GLU A 298 -17.37 7.24 -11.35
CA GLU A 298 -17.80 7.47 -9.96
C GLU A 298 -18.07 8.95 -9.63
N GLY A 299 -18.62 9.19 -8.43
CA GLY A 299 -18.94 10.51 -7.88
C GLY A 299 -20.45 10.80 -7.77
N THR A 300 -20.81 11.89 -7.07
CA THR A 300 -22.19 12.38 -6.99
C THR A 300 -22.23 13.89 -7.27
N PRO A 301 -22.69 14.34 -8.46
CA PRO A 301 -23.12 13.51 -9.59
C PRO A 301 -21.95 12.72 -10.21
N ALA A 302 -22.28 11.55 -10.74
CA ALA A 302 -21.33 10.67 -11.43
C ALA A 302 -20.80 11.33 -12.70
N VAL A 303 -19.55 11.03 -13.05
CA VAL A 303 -18.91 11.53 -14.27
C VAL A 303 -19.17 10.57 -15.44
N ASN A 304 -19.35 11.11 -16.65
CA ASN A 304 -19.36 10.31 -17.88
C ASN A 304 -18.00 10.39 -18.62
N PRO A 305 -17.12 9.38 -18.49
CA PRO A 305 -15.79 9.38 -19.12
C PRO A 305 -15.81 9.46 -20.66
N ASP A 306 -16.92 9.12 -21.32
CA ASP A 306 -17.01 9.15 -22.78
C ASP A 306 -17.08 10.57 -23.34
N LYS A 307 -17.59 11.53 -22.56
CA LYS A 307 -17.75 12.92 -23.01
C LYS A 307 -16.42 13.61 -23.33
N TYR A 308 -15.33 13.10 -22.77
CA TYR A 308 -13.97 13.57 -23.00
C TYR A 308 -13.03 12.45 -23.45
N ASN A 309 -13.58 11.35 -23.97
CA ASN A 309 -12.81 10.26 -24.57
C ASN A 309 -11.72 9.71 -23.64
N ALA A 310 -12.07 9.45 -22.37
CA ALA A 310 -11.09 9.14 -21.33
C ALA A 310 -10.20 7.91 -21.63
N ASN A 311 -10.69 6.96 -22.41
CA ASN A 311 -9.95 5.76 -22.81
C ASN A 311 -9.45 5.74 -24.26
N GLY A 312 -9.73 6.79 -25.03
CA GLY A 312 -9.44 6.77 -26.46
C GLY A 312 -10.14 5.59 -27.15
N PRO A 313 -9.44 4.80 -27.98
CA PRO A 313 -10.05 3.68 -28.71
C PRO A 313 -10.25 2.41 -27.87
N LEU A 314 -9.89 2.43 -26.58
CA LEU A 314 -9.88 1.23 -25.74
C LEU A 314 -11.26 1.00 -25.08
N ARG A 315 -11.67 -0.27 -24.95
CA ARG A 315 -12.95 -0.67 -24.37
C ARG A 315 -12.86 -0.92 -22.86
N GLY A 316 -13.93 -0.61 -22.13
CA GLY A 316 -14.00 -0.81 -20.68
C GLY A 316 -13.50 0.40 -19.89
N TYR A 317 -13.68 0.35 -18.57
CA TYR A 317 -13.33 1.38 -17.59
C TYR A 317 -12.71 0.72 -16.34
N LYS A 318 -12.43 1.50 -15.29
CA LYS A 318 -12.12 0.95 -13.95
C LYS A 318 -13.07 -0.21 -13.63
N ARG A 319 -12.52 -1.33 -13.15
CA ARG A 319 -13.15 -2.66 -12.90
C ARG A 319 -13.35 -3.57 -14.10
N ASN A 320 -13.13 -3.14 -15.34
CA ASN A 320 -13.12 -4.08 -16.46
C ASN A 320 -11.73 -4.67 -16.68
N LEU A 321 -11.66 -5.92 -17.13
CA LEU A 321 -10.40 -6.53 -17.58
C LEU A 321 -10.11 -6.32 -19.08
N TYR A 322 -10.97 -5.57 -19.76
CA TYR A 322 -10.73 -5.01 -21.10
C TYR A 322 -9.62 -3.94 -21.06
N GLU A 323 -9.02 -3.63 -22.22
CA GLU A 323 -7.88 -2.72 -22.36
C GLU A 323 -8.14 -1.37 -21.67
N GLY A 324 -9.33 -0.78 -21.77
CA GLY A 324 -9.66 0.52 -21.14
C GLY A 324 -9.73 0.48 -19.60
N GLY A 325 -9.77 -0.69 -18.98
CA GLY A 325 -9.70 -0.83 -17.52
C GLY A 325 -8.30 -1.04 -16.97
N ILE A 326 -7.36 -1.55 -17.78
CA ILE A 326 -6.02 -1.96 -17.35
C ILE A 326 -4.87 -1.35 -18.15
N ARG A 327 -5.09 -0.82 -19.35
CA ARG A 327 -4.07 -0.14 -20.15
C ARG A 327 -4.08 1.33 -19.80
N ILE A 328 -2.92 1.80 -19.33
CA ILE A 328 -2.75 3.08 -18.65
C ILE A 328 -1.70 3.93 -19.37
N PRO A 329 -1.71 5.26 -19.18
CA PRO A 329 -0.59 6.06 -19.63
C PRO A 329 0.67 5.70 -18.84
N LEU A 330 1.83 5.66 -19.51
CA LEU A 330 3.15 5.59 -18.88
C LEU A 330 4.17 6.43 -19.66
N ILE A 331 4.78 7.39 -18.97
CA ILE A 331 5.85 8.23 -19.51
C ILE A 331 7.03 8.14 -18.53
N ILE A 332 8.22 7.88 -19.07
CA ILE A 332 9.47 7.85 -18.30
C ILE A 332 10.45 8.85 -18.92
N SER A 333 10.97 9.77 -18.11
CA SER A 333 11.88 10.82 -18.55
C SER A 333 13.05 10.96 -17.60
N GLN A 334 14.25 11.15 -18.16
CA GLN A 334 15.45 11.53 -17.45
C GLN A 334 16.29 12.39 -18.42
N PRO A 335 16.20 13.72 -18.31
CA PRO A 335 16.85 14.64 -19.23
C PRO A 335 18.34 14.32 -19.44
N GLY A 336 18.74 14.16 -20.70
CA GLY A 336 20.13 13.86 -21.08
C GLY A 336 20.56 12.39 -20.96
N THR A 337 19.73 11.51 -20.39
CA THR A 337 20.04 10.06 -20.26
C THR A 337 19.08 9.22 -21.10
N ILE A 338 17.77 9.46 -21.00
CA ILE A 338 16.77 8.70 -21.76
C ILE A 338 16.70 9.23 -23.19
N THR A 339 16.64 8.31 -24.15
CA THR A 339 16.41 8.66 -25.56
C THR A 339 14.92 8.97 -25.76
N PRO A 340 14.56 10.19 -26.20
CA PRO A 340 13.17 10.53 -26.45
C PRO A 340 12.56 9.63 -27.54
N GLY A 341 11.35 9.15 -27.33
CA GLY A 341 10.72 8.25 -28.28
C GLY A 341 9.40 7.64 -27.81
N THR A 342 8.96 6.62 -28.54
CA THR A 342 7.78 5.83 -28.20
C THR A 342 8.11 4.36 -28.32
N THR A 343 7.59 3.56 -27.39
CA THR A 343 7.66 2.10 -27.43
C THR A 343 6.27 1.50 -27.31
N ASP A 344 6.06 0.36 -27.96
CA ASP A 344 4.87 -0.46 -27.87
C ASP A 344 5.15 -1.81 -27.19
N ARG A 345 6.30 -1.98 -26.53
CA ARG A 345 6.53 -3.17 -25.69
C ARG A 345 5.45 -3.21 -24.59
N PRO A 346 4.68 -4.32 -24.48
CA PRO A 346 3.81 -4.58 -23.35
C PRO A 346 4.58 -4.47 -22.03
N THR A 347 4.17 -3.53 -21.18
CA THR A 347 4.93 -3.14 -19.99
C THR A 347 3.98 -3.07 -18.79
N PRO A 348 3.81 -4.16 -18.04
CA PRO A 348 3.01 -4.15 -16.83
C PRO A 348 3.76 -3.44 -15.68
N GLN A 349 3.03 -2.81 -14.77
CA GLN A 349 3.60 -2.11 -13.61
C GLN A 349 4.47 -2.99 -12.70
N ILE A 350 4.26 -4.32 -12.71
CA ILE A 350 5.12 -5.26 -11.99
C ILE A 350 6.58 -5.20 -12.46
N ASP A 351 6.87 -4.65 -13.64
CA ASP A 351 8.24 -4.48 -14.15
C ASP A 351 9.05 -3.42 -13.39
N PHE A 352 8.43 -2.59 -12.52
CA PHE A 352 9.11 -1.47 -11.88
C PHE A 352 10.12 -1.88 -10.80
N LEU A 353 9.79 -2.80 -9.89
CA LEU A 353 10.73 -3.27 -8.88
C LEU A 353 12.04 -3.80 -9.48
N PRO A 354 12.04 -4.77 -10.43
CA PRO A 354 13.29 -5.25 -11.01
C PRO A 354 14.03 -4.17 -11.79
N THR A 355 13.31 -3.22 -12.40
CA THR A 355 13.91 -2.06 -13.08
C THR A 355 14.64 -1.14 -12.09
N PHE A 356 13.99 -0.79 -10.98
CA PHE A 356 14.58 0.07 -9.96
C PHE A 356 15.76 -0.60 -9.28
N ALA A 357 15.65 -1.91 -9.01
CA ALA A 357 16.74 -2.71 -8.49
C ALA A 357 17.94 -2.70 -9.44
N GLU A 358 17.75 -2.96 -10.74
CA GLU A 358 18.82 -2.94 -11.73
C GLU A 358 19.49 -1.55 -11.82
N LEU A 359 18.70 -0.47 -11.90
CA LEU A 359 19.22 0.90 -11.99
C LEU A 359 19.99 1.34 -10.74
N ALA A 360 19.59 0.85 -9.57
CA ALA A 360 20.28 1.07 -8.30
C ALA A 360 21.44 0.08 -8.05
N GLY A 361 21.60 -0.93 -8.92
CA GLY A 361 22.49 -2.06 -8.70
C GLY A 361 22.11 -2.92 -7.49
N ALA A 362 20.89 -2.87 -6.98
CA ALA A 362 20.42 -3.71 -5.88
C ALA A 362 20.15 -5.16 -6.38
N PRO A 363 20.38 -6.19 -5.54
CA PRO A 363 20.09 -7.56 -5.92
C PRO A 363 18.56 -7.76 -6.02
N VAL A 364 18.10 -8.27 -7.16
CA VAL A 364 16.67 -8.46 -7.43
C VAL A 364 16.15 -9.67 -6.63
N PRO A 365 15.02 -9.56 -5.91
CA PRO A 365 14.37 -10.73 -5.30
C PRO A 365 13.93 -11.73 -6.38
N SER A 366 14.15 -13.03 -6.14
CA SER A 366 13.90 -14.11 -7.11
C SER A 366 12.46 -14.61 -7.15
N ASP A 367 11.61 -14.18 -6.21
CA ASP A 367 10.23 -14.64 -6.07
C ASP A 367 9.19 -13.64 -6.60
N ILE A 368 9.61 -12.74 -7.50
CA ILE A 368 8.78 -11.75 -8.20
C ILE A 368 8.38 -12.23 -9.61
N ASP A 369 7.44 -11.53 -10.25
CA ASP A 369 6.95 -11.87 -11.59
C ASP A 369 7.42 -10.88 -12.67
N GLY A 370 7.81 -9.66 -12.28
CA GLY A 370 8.22 -8.59 -13.20
C GLY A 370 9.57 -8.84 -13.89
N LYS A 371 9.79 -8.13 -14.98
CA LYS A 371 11.04 -8.13 -15.75
C LYS A 371 11.53 -6.72 -15.97
N SER A 372 12.82 -6.48 -15.75
CA SER A 372 13.38 -5.13 -15.87
C SER A 372 13.22 -4.56 -17.29
N ILE A 373 12.87 -3.27 -17.36
CA ILE A 373 12.81 -2.48 -18.59
C ILE A 373 13.98 -1.48 -18.70
N ALA A 374 14.97 -1.54 -17.80
CA ALA A 374 16.06 -0.57 -17.76
C ALA A 374 16.78 -0.42 -19.11
N ALA A 375 16.96 -1.52 -19.83
CA ALA A 375 17.56 -1.53 -21.16
C ALA A 375 16.79 -0.68 -22.19
N LEU A 376 15.46 -0.56 -22.09
CA LEU A 376 14.67 0.27 -23.02
C LEU A 376 14.97 1.76 -22.85
N LEU A 377 15.32 2.19 -21.64
CA LEU A 377 15.53 3.59 -21.30
C LEU A 377 16.70 4.20 -22.09
N THR A 378 17.65 3.37 -22.52
CA THR A 378 18.83 3.74 -23.32
C THR A 378 18.82 3.16 -24.74
N GLY A 379 17.65 2.69 -25.22
CA GLY A 379 17.48 2.18 -26.59
C GLY A 379 17.89 0.71 -26.81
N GLY A 380 18.19 -0.02 -25.73
CA GLY A 380 18.45 -1.45 -25.77
C GLY A 380 17.17 -2.30 -25.84
N THR A 381 17.34 -3.63 -25.78
CA THR A 381 16.23 -4.60 -25.75
C THR A 381 16.04 -5.12 -24.33
N ALA A 382 14.80 -5.09 -23.84
CA ALA A 382 14.43 -5.66 -22.55
C ALA A 382 13.81 -7.06 -22.70
N PRO A 383 13.91 -7.94 -21.67
CA PRO A 383 13.22 -9.22 -21.64
C PRO A 383 11.70 -9.06 -21.81
N THR A 384 11.06 -10.04 -22.45
CA THR A 384 9.60 -10.08 -22.62
C THR A 384 8.96 -11.10 -21.70
N HIS A 385 7.72 -10.86 -21.32
CA HIS A 385 6.87 -11.86 -20.64
C HIS A 385 6.45 -12.94 -21.63
N SER A 386 6.13 -14.15 -21.15
CA SER A 386 5.44 -15.15 -21.98
C SER A 386 3.94 -14.85 -22.05
N TYR A 387 3.39 -14.39 -20.94
CA TYR A 387 2.03 -13.89 -20.80
C TYR A 387 1.94 -12.87 -19.67
N LEU A 388 0.85 -12.11 -19.65
CA LEU A 388 0.43 -11.23 -18.56
C LEU A 388 -0.88 -11.77 -17.97
N PHE A 389 -1.09 -11.61 -16.66
CA PHE A 389 -2.25 -12.12 -15.92
C PHE A 389 -2.89 -11.03 -15.05
N TRP A 390 -4.22 -10.99 -15.04
CA TRP A 390 -5.03 -10.12 -14.20
C TRP A 390 -6.20 -10.86 -13.59
N MET A 391 -6.66 -10.36 -12.45
CA MET A 391 -7.86 -10.82 -11.78
C MET A 391 -8.65 -9.62 -11.23
N ARG A 392 -9.97 -9.79 -11.15
CA ARG A 392 -10.87 -8.92 -10.42
C ARG A 392 -11.80 -9.75 -9.53
N ASN A 393 -11.86 -9.43 -8.24
CA ASN A 393 -12.87 -9.94 -7.31
C ASN A 393 -13.56 -8.81 -6.50
N ASP A 394 -13.71 -7.65 -7.14
CA ASP A 394 -14.36 -6.49 -6.55
C ASP A 394 -15.89 -6.72 -6.42
N PRO A 395 -16.49 -6.60 -5.21
CA PRO A 395 -17.93 -6.70 -5.01
C PRO A 395 -18.74 -5.55 -5.63
N TYR A 396 -18.10 -4.44 -5.98
CA TYR A 396 -18.76 -3.25 -6.50
C TYR A 396 -18.57 -3.14 -8.02
N TRP A 397 -19.53 -2.52 -8.71
CA TRP A 397 -19.47 -2.22 -10.13
C TRP A 397 -20.10 -0.85 -10.43
N GLY A 398 -19.59 -0.17 -11.45
CA GLY A 398 -20.24 1.00 -12.01
C GLY A 398 -21.25 0.62 -13.10
N THR A 399 -22.07 1.56 -13.55
CA THR A 399 -23.12 1.27 -14.55
C THR A 399 -22.51 0.93 -15.92
N LYS A 400 -21.58 1.74 -16.41
CA LYS A 400 -20.90 1.53 -17.69
C LYS A 400 -19.98 0.33 -17.65
N SER A 401 -19.17 0.20 -16.60
CA SER A 401 -18.29 -0.98 -16.42
C SER A 401 -19.10 -2.28 -16.39
N ASN A 402 -20.25 -2.31 -15.72
CA ASN A 402 -21.12 -3.49 -15.75
C ASN A 402 -21.76 -3.74 -17.12
N ASN A 403 -22.09 -2.68 -17.87
CA ASN A 403 -22.59 -2.82 -19.25
C ASN A 403 -21.53 -3.43 -20.18
N GLU A 404 -20.27 -3.00 -20.05
CA GLU A 404 -19.15 -3.57 -20.81
C GLU A 404 -18.91 -5.04 -20.49
N ASP A 405 -19.13 -5.44 -19.24
CA ASP A 405 -19.08 -6.83 -18.80
C ASP A 405 -20.37 -7.61 -19.16
N GLY A 406 -21.37 -7.02 -19.81
CA GLY A 406 -22.63 -7.71 -20.13
C GLY A 406 -23.46 -8.10 -18.90
N GLY A 407 -23.39 -7.31 -17.83
CA GLY A 407 -24.11 -7.56 -16.57
C GLY A 407 -23.35 -8.46 -15.58
N ARG A 408 -22.07 -8.75 -15.83
CA ARG A 408 -21.21 -9.63 -15.02
C ARG A 408 -20.25 -8.86 -14.10
N GLY A 409 -20.51 -7.57 -13.84
CA GLY A 409 -19.64 -6.68 -13.08
C GLY A 409 -19.40 -7.11 -11.62
N ASN A 410 -20.29 -7.91 -11.04
CA ASN A 410 -20.17 -8.43 -9.68
C ASN A 410 -19.54 -9.83 -9.59
N ARG A 411 -19.20 -10.45 -10.73
CA ARG A 411 -18.62 -11.79 -10.78
C ARG A 411 -17.10 -11.70 -10.70
N LEU A 412 -16.47 -12.74 -10.20
CA LEU A 412 -15.02 -12.86 -10.32
C LEU A 412 -14.66 -12.96 -11.80
N ALA A 413 -13.63 -12.23 -12.21
CA ALA A 413 -13.13 -12.24 -13.58
C ALA A 413 -11.61 -12.42 -13.59
N GLU A 414 -11.12 -13.07 -14.64
CA GLU A 414 -9.68 -13.23 -14.91
C GLU A 414 -9.37 -12.91 -16.37
N ALA A 415 -8.16 -12.42 -16.62
CA ALA A 415 -7.67 -12.17 -17.97
C ALA A 415 -6.22 -12.60 -18.12
N VAL A 416 -5.90 -13.15 -19.29
CA VAL A 416 -4.53 -13.47 -19.71
C VAL A 416 -4.31 -12.90 -21.09
N ARG A 417 -3.15 -12.26 -21.28
CA ARG A 417 -2.64 -11.89 -22.59
C ARG A 417 -1.39 -12.68 -22.89
N ARG A 418 -1.36 -13.44 -23.99
CA ARG A 418 -0.16 -14.13 -24.46
C ARG A 418 0.67 -13.20 -25.35
N GLU A 419 1.95 -13.09 -25.05
CA GLU A 419 2.81 -12.10 -25.72
C GLU A 419 3.18 -12.51 -27.16
N GLN A 420 3.30 -13.82 -27.41
CA GLN A 420 3.77 -14.36 -28.70
C GLN A 420 2.90 -13.97 -29.89
N ASP A 421 1.58 -13.95 -29.71
CA ASP A 421 0.59 -13.72 -30.77
C ASP A 421 -0.39 -12.59 -30.44
N GLY A 422 -0.32 -12.03 -29.23
CA GLY A 422 -1.18 -10.93 -28.80
C GLY A 422 -2.63 -11.33 -28.51
N LEU A 423 -2.93 -12.63 -28.44
CA LEU A 423 -4.23 -13.11 -28.03
C LEU A 423 -4.48 -12.80 -26.55
N LYS A 424 -5.67 -12.29 -26.25
CA LYS A 424 -6.13 -12.03 -24.89
C LYS A 424 -7.45 -12.73 -24.64
N ALA A 425 -7.50 -13.51 -23.57
CA ALA A 425 -8.73 -14.11 -23.08
C ALA A 425 -9.20 -13.37 -21.83
N VAL A 426 -10.51 -13.16 -21.73
CA VAL A 426 -11.20 -12.66 -20.54
C VAL A 426 -12.25 -13.69 -20.16
N ARG A 427 -12.30 -14.07 -18.89
CA ARG A 427 -13.29 -15.02 -18.38
C ARG A 427 -14.02 -14.52 -17.15
N PHE A 428 -15.27 -14.92 -17.01
CA PHE A 428 -16.16 -14.56 -15.91
C PHE A 428 -16.69 -15.82 -15.23
N ALA A 429 -16.48 -15.94 -13.92
CA ALA A 429 -17.02 -17.04 -13.13
C ALA A 429 -18.55 -16.91 -13.00
N PRO A 430 -19.28 -17.98 -12.62
CA PRO A 430 -20.71 -17.89 -12.26
C PRO A 430 -20.98 -16.98 -11.04
N GLY A 431 -20.01 -16.90 -10.13
CA GLY A 431 -20.10 -16.14 -8.88
C GLY A 431 -18.80 -15.42 -8.56
N ARG A 432 -18.49 -15.29 -7.26
CA ARG A 432 -17.26 -14.62 -6.76
C ARG A 432 -16.21 -15.58 -6.24
N ASP A 433 -16.52 -16.88 -6.23
CA ASP A 433 -15.61 -17.93 -5.80
C ASP A 433 -14.77 -18.40 -6.98
N ARG A 434 -13.45 -18.50 -6.76
CA ARG A 434 -12.51 -18.98 -7.77
C ARG A 434 -12.59 -20.49 -8.06
N PRO A 435 -12.78 -21.42 -7.10
CA PRO A 435 -12.66 -22.86 -7.33
C PRO A 435 -13.81 -23.49 -8.16
N GLU A 436 -14.52 -22.70 -8.95
CA GLU A 436 -15.52 -23.16 -9.92
C GLU A 436 -14.87 -23.88 -11.10
N ARG A 437 -15.58 -24.83 -11.71
CA ARG A 437 -15.07 -25.62 -12.85
C ARG A 437 -14.96 -24.71 -14.07
N ASP A 438 -13.86 -24.79 -14.83
CA ASP A 438 -13.63 -23.92 -15.99
C ASP A 438 -14.77 -23.95 -17.03
N GLU A 439 -15.48 -25.07 -17.15
CA GLU A 439 -16.64 -25.22 -18.05
C GLU A 439 -17.84 -24.35 -17.67
N ASP A 440 -17.91 -23.91 -16.41
CA ASP A 440 -18.94 -23.02 -15.90
C ASP A 440 -18.58 -21.53 -16.11
N TRP A 441 -17.36 -21.22 -16.55
CA TRP A 441 -16.93 -19.86 -16.82
C TRP A 441 -17.32 -19.42 -18.24
N GLU A 442 -17.81 -18.19 -18.36
CA GLU A 442 -18.01 -17.57 -19.65
C GLU A 442 -16.68 -16.99 -20.15
N VAL A 443 -16.27 -17.34 -21.37
CA VAL A 443 -14.96 -16.96 -21.92
C VAL A 443 -15.10 -16.16 -23.22
N GLU A 444 -14.28 -15.13 -23.32
CA GLU A 444 -14.12 -14.28 -24.50
C GLU A 444 -12.65 -14.30 -24.94
N LEU A 445 -12.40 -14.16 -26.24
CA LEU A 445 -11.07 -14.16 -26.82
C LEU A 445 -10.95 -13.05 -27.87
N TYR A 446 -9.87 -12.29 -27.81
CA TYR A 446 -9.60 -11.15 -28.68
C TYR A 446 -8.17 -11.22 -29.26
N ASP A 447 -8.01 -10.77 -30.50
CA ASP A 447 -6.70 -10.59 -31.13
C ASP A 447 -6.29 -9.11 -31.09
N LEU A 448 -5.48 -8.75 -30.09
CA LEU A 448 -5.04 -7.38 -29.88
C LEU A 448 -4.03 -6.87 -30.92
N THR A 449 -3.60 -7.70 -31.87
CA THR A 449 -2.78 -7.23 -33.01
C THR A 449 -3.62 -6.49 -34.04
N THR A 450 -4.92 -6.77 -34.09
CA THR A 450 -5.87 -6.17 -35.05
C THR A 450 -7.07 -5.48 -34.39
N ASP A 451 -7.39 -5.82 -33.14
CA ASP A 451 -8.59 -5.36 -32.42
C ASP A 451 -8.24 -4.81 -31.03
N TRP A 452 -7.73 -3.57 -30.98
CA TRP A 452 -7.35 -2.91 -29.72
C TRP A 452 -8.54 -2.54 -28.84
N GLY A 453 -9.74 -2.43 -29.45
CA GLY A 453 -10.97 -2.12 -28.77
C GLY A 453 -11.71 -3.36 -28.27
N GLU A 454 -11.18 -4.57 -28.47
CA GLU A 454 -11.81 -5.83 -28.05
C GLU A 454 -13.28 -5.90 -28.49
N THR A 455 -13.52 -5.56 -29.75
CA THR A 455 -14.85 -5.46 -30.36
C THR A 455 -15.30 -6.75 -31.04
N ASN A 456 -14.37 -7.66 -31.33
CA ASN A 456 -14.63 -8.90 -32.05
C ASN A 456 -14.22 -10.13 -31.22
N ASN A 457 -15.18 -10.72 -30.50
CA ASN A 457 -14.96 -11.95 -29.76
C ASN A 457 -14.82 -13.16 -30.72
N ILE A 458 -13.62 -13.74 -30.78
CA ILE A 458 -13.27 -14.85 -31.67
C ILE A 458 -13.20 -16.21 -30.94
N ALA A 459 -13.67 -16.31 -29.69
CA ALA A 459 -13.55 -17.53 -28.88
C ALA A 459 -14.18 -18.76 -29.54
N ALA A 460 -15.37 -18.61 -30.14
CA ALA A 460 -16.13 -19.71 -30.73
C ALA A 460 -15.41 -20.40 -31.90
N THR A 461 -14.54 -19.69 -32.63
CA THR A 461 -13.79 -20.23 -33.77
C THR A 461 -12.35 -20.61 -33.42
N ASN A 462 -11.90 -20.35 -32.19
CA ASN A 462 -10.52 -20.51 -31.74
C ASN A 462 -10.41 -21.31 -30.44
N THR A 463 -11.14 -22.42 -30.35
CA THR A 463 -11.26 -23.25 -29.13
C THR A 463 -9.92 -23.73 -28.59
N ARG A 464 -8.97 -24.11 -29.46
CA ARG A 464 -7.62 -24.49 -29.03
C ARG A 464 -6.89 -23.34 -28.32
N ALA A 465 -6.99 -22.12 -28.83
CA ALA A 465 -6.35 -20.98 -28.20
C ALA A 465 -7.00 -20.66 -26.84
N VAL A 466 -8.34 -20.78 -26.77
CA VAL A 466 -9.07 -20.68 -25.50
C VAL A 466 -8.51 -21.69 -24.49
N ASP A 467 -8.44 -22.97 -24.83
CA ASP A 467 -7.95 -24.03 -23.93
C ASP A 467 -6.51 -23.76 -23.43
N GLU A 468 -5.63 -23.29 -24.33
CA GLU A 468 -4.26 -22.92 -24.00
C GLU A 468 -4.20 -21.73 -23.03
N LEU A 469 -4.97 -20.66 -23.28
CA LEU A 469 -4.99 -19.47 -22.42
C LEU A 469 -5.65 -19.76 -21.06
N MET A 470 -6.68 -20.62 -21.01
CA MET A 470 -7.23 -21.11 -19.73
C MET A 470 -6.18 -21.90 -18.94
N GLY A 471 -5.34 -22.68 -19.63
CA GLY A 471 -4.18 -23.33 -19.03
C GLY A 471 -3.20 -22.36 -18.36
N LEU A 472 -2.93 -21.22 -19.02
CA LEU A 472 -2.09 -20.16 -18.43
C LEU A 472 -2.74 -19.52 -17.21
N MET A 473 -4.05 -19.25 -17.23
CA MET A 473 -4.79 -18.71 -16.08
C MET A 473 -4.74 -19.65 -14.87
N ARG A 474 -4.85 -20.97 -15.09
CA ARG A 474 -4.68 -21.96 -14.02
C ARG A 474 -3.27 -21.94 -13.44
N ALA A 475 -2.25 -21.89 -14.29
CA ALA A 475 -0.84 -21.87 -13.88
C ALA A 475 -0.42 -20.57 -13.19
N ALA A 476 -1.02 -19.44 -13.55
CA ALA A 476 -0.76 -18.14 -12.94
C ALA A 476 -1.33 -18.01 -11.51
N TRP A 477 -2.20 -18.91 -11.09
CA TRP A 477 -2.72 -18.92 -9.74
C TRP A 477 -1.88 -19.79 -8.82
N ASP A 478 -0.94 -19.14 -8.15
CA ASP A 478 -0.18 -19.69 -7.05
C ASP A 478 -0.19 -18.65 -5.92
N PRO A 479 -1.09 -18.74 -4.92
CA PRO A 479 -0.98 -17.88 -3.76
C PRO A 479 0.37 -18.16 -3.10
N LYS A 480 1.36 -17.29 -3.39
CA LYS A 480 2.74 -17.38 -2.87
C LYS A 480 2.74 -17.10 -1.38
N ASP A 481 2.23 -18.04 -0.60
CA ASP A 481 2.19 -17.98 0.86
C ASP A 481 3.58 -18.22 1.48
N ASN A 482 4.55 -18.67 0.66
CA ASN A 482 5.94 -18.92 1.06
C ASN A 482 6.91 -17.89 0.45
N ARG A 483 6.70 -16.61 0.76
CA ARG A 483 7.62 -15.52 0.37
C ARG A 483 9.03 -15.77 0.89
N LYS A 484 10.05 -15.46 0.09
CA LYS A 484 11.45 -15.56 0.51
C LYS A 484 11.84 -14.32 1.32
N SER A 485 12.58 -14.52 2.41
CA SER A 485 13.06 -13.39 3.23
C SER A 485 14.13 -12.59 2.49
N TYR A 486 13.91 -11.29 2.35
CA TYR A 486 14.86 -10.33 1.76
C TYR A 486 15.20 -9.25 2.80
N GLY A 487 16.48 -9.14 3.15
CA GLY A 487 16.94 -8.18 4.16
C GLY A 487 16.96 -8.76 5.56
N VAL A 488 16.90 -7.91 6.59
CA VAL A 488 17.03 -8.34 7.98
C VAL A 488 15.68 -8.36 8.68
N VAL A 489 15.46 -9.36 9.53
CA VAL A 489 14.32 -9.43 10.45
C VAL A 489 14.78 -9.68 11.88
N ILE A 490 14.11 -9.05 12.85
CA ILE A 490 14.33 -9.25 14.28
C ILE A 490 13.17 -10.03 14.92
N GLY A 491 13.46 -11.25 15.35
CA GLY A 491 12.52 -12.14 16.04
C GLY A 491 12.90 -12.41 17.50
N GLY A 492 11.96 -13.01 18.24
CA GLY A 492 12.12 -13.36 19.65
C GLY A 492 11.03 -12.73 20.51
N THR A 493 11.20 -12.86 21.84
CA THR A 493 10.22 -12.36 22.81
C THR A 493 10.11 -10.84 22.80
N THR A 494 8.89 -10.35 22.92
CA THR A 494 8.57 -8.93 23.16
C THR A 494 8.48 -8.56 24.63
N ILE A 495 8.59 -9.56 25.52
CA ILE A 495 8.56 -9.39 26.98
C ILE A 495 9.99 -9.30 27.52
N ALA A 496 10.34 -8.12 28.03
CA ALA A 496 11.55 -7.89 28.82
C ALA A 496 11.20 -7.92 30.33
N VAL A 497 12.07 -8.48 31.17
CA VAL A 497 11.92 -8.45 32.63
C VAL A 497 13.16 -7.77 33.21
N PRO A 498 13.02 -6.71 34.03
CA PRO A 498 14.16 -5.98 34.59
C PRO A 498 15.20 -6.93 35.22
N GLY A 499 16.46 -6.79 34.81
CA GLY A 499 17.58 -7.58 35.31
C GLY A 499 17.66 -9.03 34.80
N GLN A 500 16.71 -9.50 33.99
CA GLN A 500 16.71 -10.87 33.46
C GLN A 500 17.04 -10.90 31.97
N ALA A 501 17.99 -11.77 31.60
CA ALA A 501 18.37 -11.98 30.21
C ALA A 501 17.25 -12.63 29.40
N PHE A 502 17.15 -12.29 28.13
CA PHE A 502 16.25 -12.92 27.17
C PHE A 502 16.87 -13.05 25.79
N THR A 503 16.33 -13.97 25.00
CA THR A 503 16.86 -14.30 23.68
C THR A 503 16.20 -13.49 22.58
N VAL A 504 17.02 -12.88 21.74
CA VAL A 504 16.62 -12.22 20.49
C VAL A 504 17.34 -12.92 19.34
N ARG A 505 16.68 -13.07 18.18
CA ARG A 505 17.28 -13.64 16.97
C ARG A 505 17.17 -12.63 15.84
N THR A 506 18.28 -12.33 15.19
CA THR A 506 18.29 -11.50 13.98
C THR A 506 18.65 -12.38 12.79
N THR A 507 17.89 -12.29 11.71
CA THR A 507 18.07 -13.14 10.52
C THR A 507 18.19 -12.26 9.29
N LEU A 508 19.30 -12.39 8.55
CA LEU A 508 19.50 -11.79 7.23
C LEU A 508 19.10 -12.83 6.17
N GLY A 509 18.02 -12.57 5.45
CA GLY A 509 17.55 -13.37 4.31
C GLY A 509 18.06 -12.82 2.98
N ASN A 510 18.54 -13.73 2.12
CA ASN A 510 18.93 -13.44 0.75
C ASN A 510 17.92 -14.06 -0.22
N ALA A 511 16.85 -13.33 -0.55
CA ALA A 511 15.89 -13.80 -1.54
C ALA A 511 16.35 -13.66 -3.00
N SER A 512 17.57 -13.18 -3.27
CA SER A 512 18.08 -12.99 -4.63
C SER A 512 18.73 -14.26 -5.20
N ASP A 513 19.04 -14.23 -6.51
CA ASP A 513 19.69 -15.32 -7.23
C ASP A 513 21.23 -15.32 -7.12
N SER A 514 21.80 -14.36 -6.41
CA SER A 514 23.25 -14.22 -6.21
C SER A 514 23.62 -14.36 -4.75
N ALA A 515 24.76 -15.01 -4.46
CA ALA A 515 25.29 -15.07 -3.10
C ALA A 515 25.78 -13.69 -2.64
N TRP A 516 25.61 -13.38 -1.36
CA TRP A 516 26.14 -12.17 -0.75
C TRP A 516 27.38 -12.50 0.07
N ALA A 517 28.45 -11.72 -0.08
CA ALA A 517 29.70 -11.91 0.63
C ALA A 517 29.75 -11.12 1.95
N ASN A 518 30.56 -11.61 2.89
CA ASN A 518 30.90 -10.95 4.15
C ASN A 518 29.69 -10.42 4.94
N PRO A 519 28.60 -11.20 5.14
CA PRO A 519 27.49 -10.74 5.95
C PRO A 519 27.92 -10.43 7.39
N SER A 520 27.35 -9.37 7.94
CA SER A 520 27.49 -8.97 9.33
C SER A 520 26.13 -8.60 9.92
N LEU A 521 25.87 -9.00 11.15
CA LEU A 521 24.66 -8.69 11.90
C LEU A 521 25.01 -8.04 13.24
N ARG A 522 24.35 -6.93 13.54
CA ARG A 522 24.50 -6.18 14.79
C ARG A 522 23.12 -5.93 15.40
N LEU A 523 23.02 -6.05 16.72
CA LEU A 523 21.84 -5.68 17.48
C LEU A 523 22.12 -4.43 18.32
N VAL A 524 21.34 -3.37 18.07
CA VAL A 524 21.35 -2.14 18.85
C VAL A 524 20.26 -2.23 19.90
N VAL A 525 20.64 -1.96 21.15
CA VAL A 525 19.76 -2.00 22.30
C VAL A 525 19.72 -0.63 23.00
N PRO A 526 18.67 -0.32 23.78
CA PRO A 526 18.55 0.94 24.48
C PRO A 526 19.74 1.22 25.40
N SER A 527 19.96 2.49 25.70
CA SER A 527 21.01 2.90 26.64
C SER A 527 20.88 2.16 27.99
N GLY A 528 22.00 1.64 28.48
CA GLY A 528 22.08 0.86 29.72
C GLY A 528 21.72 -0.63 29.58
N TRP A 529 21.09 -1.05 28.48
CA TRP A 529 20.86 -2.46 28.20
C TRP A 529 22.14 -3.12 27.68
N THR A 530 22.25 -4.42 27.87
CA THR A 530 23.38 -5.21 27.33
C THR A 530 22.88 -6.21 26.30
N ALA A 531 23.65 -6.44 25.24
CA ALA A 531 23.40 -7.47 24.24
C ALA A 531 24.71 -8.18 23.92
N ALA A 532 24.72 -9.50 24.03
CA ALA A 532 25.87 -10.34 23.68
C ALA A 532 25.46 -11.36 22.62
N ALA A 533 26.20 -11.39 21.50
CA ALA A 533 26.03 -12.44 20.51
C ALA A 533 26.47 -13.79 21.09
N THR A 534 25.61 -14.80 20.95
CA THR A 534 25.86 -16.19 21.38
C THR A 534 26.29 -17.08 20.22
N THR A 535 26.15 -16.59 18.99
CA THR A 535 26.66 -17.19 17.75
C THR A 535 27.54 -16.19 17.01
N ALA A 536 28.31 -16.63 16.02
CA ALA A 536 29.14 -15.72 15.22
C ALA A 536 28.28 -14.64 14.55
N SER A 537 28.69 -13.37 14.68
CA SER A 537 27.97 -12.22 14.12
C SER A 537 28.36 -11.88 12.68
N THR A 538 29.33 -12.62 12.12
CA THR A 538 29.76 -12.52 10.74
C THR A 538 29.89 -13.91 10.12
N ALA A 539 29.83 -13.98 8.79
CA ALA A 539 30.13 -15.18 8.01
C ALA A 539 30.85 -14.83 6.70
N GLY A 540 31.34 -15.84 5.98
CA GLY A 540 31.98 -15.62 4.67
C GLY A 540 30.98 -15.30 3.56
N SER A 541 29.79 -15.91 3.59
CA SER A 541 28.74 -15.66 2.60
C SER A 541 27.34 -16.05 3.09
N VAL A 542 26.32 -15.52 2.42
CA VAL A 542 24.93 -16.00 2.43
C VAL A 542 24.60 -16.49 1.03
N ALA A 543 24.29 -17.78 0.87
CA ALA A 543 23.93 -18.35 -0.42
C ALA A 543 22.67 -17.68 -1.01
N ALA A 544 22.52 -17.75 -2.33
CA ALA A 544 21.27 -17.37 -3.02
C ALA A 544 20.09 -18.16 -2.44
N GLY A 545 18.98 -17.49 -2.15
CA GLY A 545 17.83 -18.07 -1.45
C GLY A 545 18.07 -18.47 0.02
N GLY A 546 19.26 -18.20 0.57
CA GLY A 546 19.66 -18.63 1.92
C GLY A 546 19.43 -17.57 3.00
N SER A 547 19.86 -17.87 4.23
CA SER A 547 19.79 -16.95 5.36
C SER A 547 20.99 -17.08 6.30
N PHE A 548 21.35 -15.99 6.98
CA PHE A 548 22.35 -15.94 8.05
C PHE A 548 21.70 -15.42 9.34
N GLN A 549 21.85 -16.15 10.46
CA GLN A 549 21.18 -15.84 11.71
C GLN A 549 22.18 -15.64 12.86
N VAL A 550 21.89 -14.66 13.72
CA VAL A 550 22.60 -14.44 14.98
C VAL A 550 21.63 -14.50 16.14
N THR A 551 22.01 -15.21 17.20
CA THR A 551 21.26 -15.25 18.45
C THR A 551 21.93 -14.36 19.50
N TRP A 552 21.16 -13.52 20.16
CA TRP A 552 21.61 -12.54 21.15
C TRP A 552 21.02 -12.84 22.51
N SER A 553 21.82 -12.71 23.56
CA SER A 553 21.37 -12.61 24.94
C SER A 553 21.28 -11.14 25.32
N VAL A 554 20.06 -10.64 25.53
CA VAL A 554 19.76 -9.24 25.84
C VAL A 554 19.32 -9.12 27.29
N THR A 555 19.89 -8.20 28.06
CA THR A 555 19.53 -7.98 29.47
C THR A 555 19.20 -6.51 29.72
N PRO A 556 17.96 -6.18 30.14
CA PRO A 556 17.60 -4.84 30.59
C PRO A 556 18.16 -4.57 31.99
N PRO A 557 18.44 -3.30 32.35
CA PRO A 557 18.77 -2.92 33.72
C PRO A 557 17.72 -3.40 34.74
N ALA A 558 18.15 -3.70 35.97
CA ALA A 558 17.23 -4.04 37.06
C ALA A 558 16.24 -2.91 37.41
N GLY A 559 16.60 -1.66 37.11
CA GLY A 559 15.76 -0.48 37.31
C GLY A 559 14.85 -0.10 36.13
N THR A 560 14.74 -0.95 35.10
CA THR A 560 13.85 -0.68 33.96
C THR A 560 12.39 -0.54 34.42
N THR A 561 11.75 0.57 34.06
CA THR A 561 10.36 0.86 34.42
C THR A 561 9.40 -0.13 33.76
N VAL A 562 8.63 -0.85 34.59
CA VAL A 562 7.57 -1.76 34.14
C VAL A 562 6.47 -0.98 33.42
N GLY A 563 5.95 -1.54 32.33
CA GLY A 563 4.96 -0.92 31.45
C GLY A 563 5.55 -0.02 30.37
N SER A 564 6.85 0.30 30.42
CA SER A 564 7.53 1.06 29.35
C SER A 564 7.91 0.17 28.16
N SER A 565 7.81 0.74 26.96
CA SER A 565 8.24 0.11 25.71
C SER A 565 9.60 0.64 25.27
N PHE A 566 10.40 -0.24 24.70
CA PHE A 566 11.77 0.03 24.26
C PHE A 566 11.98 -0.54 22.86
N ARG A 567 12.80 0.14 22.06
CA ARG A 567 13.12 -0.28 20.70
C ARG A 567 14.45 -1.05 20.67
N LEU A 568 14.42 -2.23 20.06
CA LEU A 568 15.60 -2.96 19.61
C LEU A 568 15.71 -2.77 18.10
N GLN A 569 16.93 -2.61 17.58
CA GLN A 569 17.17 -2.48 16.14
C GLN A 569 18.17 -3.52 15.68
N ALA A 570 17.82 -4.28 14.64
CA ALA A 570 18.76 -5.11 13.90
C ALA A 570 19.37 -4.30 12.74
N GLU A 571 20.68 -4.36 12.61
CA GLU A 571 21.43 -3.82 11.48
C GLU A 571 22.13 -4.99 10.79
N ALA A 572 21.99 -5.11 9.47
CA ALA A 572 22.72 -6.09 8.69
C ALA A 572 23.50 -5.40 7.57
N THR A 573 24.69 -5.92 7.28
CA THR A 573 25.45 -5.55 6.09
C THR A 573 25.87 -6.78 5.32
N ALA A 574 26.05 -6.64 4.01
CA ALA A 574 26.67 -7.65 3.15
C ALA A 574 27.27 -6.96 1.91
N THR A 575 27.81 -7.72 0.97
CA THR A 575 28.34 -7.18 -0.28
C THR A 575 27.90 -8.06 -1.45
N VAL A 576 27.47 -7.43 -2.55
CA VAL A 576 27.23 -8.11 -3.83
C VAL A 576 27.98 -7.33 -4.91
N ASP A 577 28.77 -8.04 -5.71
CA ASP A 577 29.64 -7.47 -6.76
C ASP A 577 30.53 -6.31 -6.26
N GLY A 578 31.11 -6.47 -5.08
CA GLY A 578 31.99 -5.47 -4.46
C GLY A 578 31.26 -4.24 -3.90
N THR A 579 29.93 -4.15 -4.03
CA THR A 579 29.14 -3.01 -3.58
C THR A 579 28.37 -3.33 -2.29
N PRO A 580 28.46 -2.52 -1.23
CA PRO A 580 27.81 -2.77 0.06
C PRO A 580 26.28 -2.80 0.01
N LEU A 581 25.69 -3.66 0.82
CA LEU A 581 24.26 -3.73 1.12
C LEU A 581 24.05 -3.40 2.60
N THR A 582 22.98 -2.68 2.93
CA THR A 582 22.62 -2.36 4.31
C THR A 582 21.13 -2.62 4.56
N PHE A 583 20.79 -3.24 5.69
CA PHE A 583 19.40 -3.50 6.05
C PHE A 583 19.18 -3.14 7.51
N THR A 584 17.97 -2.67 7.82
CA THR A 584 17.55 -2.37 9.20
C THR A 584 16.14 -2.88 9.43
N ASP A 585 15.89 -3.35 10.64
CA ASP A 585 14.57 -3.73 11.13
C ASP A 585 14.47 -3.41 12.63
N ASP A 586 13.27 -3.11 13.10
CA ASP A 586 13.02 -2.65 14.46
C ASP A 586 11.98 -3.54 15.16
N ARG A 587 12.20 -3.83 16.45
CA ARG A 587 11.25 -4.56 17.29
C ARG A 587 11.01 -3.79 18.58
N ILE A 588 9.74 -3.60 18.92
CA ILE A 588 9.35 -3.07 20.23
C ILE A 588 9.30 -4.20 21.25
N VAL A 589 9.92 -3.97 22.41
CA VAL A 589 9.82 -4.83 23.59
C VAL A 589 9.24 -4.03 24.75
N THR A 590 8.33 -4.62 25.51
CA THR A 590 7.72 -4.00 26.69
C THR A 590 8.27 -4.65 27.96
N ALA A 591 8.58 -3.82 28.96
CA ALA A 591 9.06 -4.29 30.25
C ALA A 591 7.89 -4.72 31.16
N PHE A 592 8.00 -5.92 31.71
CA PHE A 592 7.01 -6.51 32.64
C PHE A 592 7.69 -6.90 33.95
N ALA A 593 6.91 -6.94 35.04
CA ALA A 593 7.43 -7.29 36.36
C ALA A 593 7.93 -8.75 36.43
N SER A 594 7.36 -9.64 35.62
CA SER A 594 7.80 -11.04 35.50
C SER A 594 7.44 -11.58 34.11
N ARG A 595 8.00 -12.74 33.75
CA ARG A 595 7.62 -13.50 32.56
C ARG A 595 6.77 -14.70 33.00
N PRO A 596 5.44 -14.64 32.88
CA PRO A 596 4.60 -15.79 33.18
C PRO A 596 4.86 -16.95 32.22
N THR A 597 4.51 -18.17 32.61
CA THR A 597 4.65 -19.34 31.74
C THR A 597 3.72 -19.27 30.54
N ALA A 598 4.24 -19.54 29.35
CA ALA A 598 3.45 -19.65 28.12
C ALA A 598 2.59 -20.92 28.12
N PRO A 599 1.43 -20.94 27.43
CA PRO A 599 0.63 -22.14 27.28
C PRO A 599 1.40 -23.24 26.54
N SER A 600 1.35 -24.47 27.05
CA SER A 600 1.89 -25.66 26.39
C SER A 600 0.83 -26.51 25.69
N GLN A 601 -0.46 -26.17 25.89
CA GLN A 601 -1.62 -26.80 25.29
C GLN A 601 -2.73 -25.76 25.11
N SER A 602 -3.69 -26.06 24.24
CA SER A 602 -4.85 -25.19 24.01
C SER A 602 -5.62 -24.98 25.32
N THR A 603 -5.98 -23.73 25.63
CA THR A 603 -6.56 -23.36 26.93
C THR A 603 -7.31 -22.03 26.87
N PHE A 604 -8.09 -21.71 27.90
CA PHE A 604 -8.65 -20.37 28.08
C PHE A 604 -7.60 -19.40 28.63
N LEU A 605 -7.61 -18.15 28.18
CA LEU A 605 -6.78 -17.10 28.76
C LEU A 605 -7.07 -16.88 30.24
N SER A 606 -8.31 -17.11 30.69
CA SER A 606 -8.66 -17.02 32.11
C SER A 606 -7.96 -18.07 32.97
N ASP A 607 -7.40 -19.14 32.40
CA ASP A 607 -6.58 -20.14 33.09
C ASP A 607 -5.08 -19.81 33.08
N LEU A 608 -4.66 -18.82 32.29
CA LEU A 608 -3.26 -18.41 32.21
C LEU A 608 -2.93 -17.28 33.19
N PRO A 609 -1.72 -17.21 33.73
CA PRO A 609 -1.27 -16.05 34.50
C PRO A 609 -1.14 -14.82 33.58
N TRP A 610 -1.60 -13.66 34.07
CA TRP A 610 -1.39 -12.37 33.41
C TRP A 610 0.10 -11.99 33.47
N ALA A 611 0.65 -11.45 32.38
CA ALA A 611 1.93 -10.75 32.37
C ALA A 611 1.81 -9.34 32.95
N SER A 612 0.69 -8.67 32.67
CA SER A 612 0.23 -7.46 33.34
C SER A 612 -1.29 -7.36 33.29
N MET A 613 -1.87 -6.59 34.20
CA MET A 613 -3.29 -6.26 34.19
C MET A 613 -3.49 -4.86 34.78
N SER A 614 -4.27 -4.03 34.08
CA SER A 614 -4.87 -2.81 34.60
C SER A 614 -6.33 -2.75 34.19
N ASN A 615 -7.16 -2.11 35.03
CA ASN A 615 -8.59 -2.06 34.85
C ASN A 615 -9.14 -0.75 35.40
N GLY A 616 -10.09 -0.14 34.69
CA GLY A 616 -10.52 1.24 34.95
C GLY A 616 -11.36 1.37 36.22
N TRP A 617 -12.16 0.36 36.53
CA TRP A 617 -12.97 0.29 37.74
C TRP A 617 -12.93 -1.13 38.31
N GLY A 618 -12.54 -1.24 39.57
CA GLY A 618 -12.52 -2.52 40.27
C GLY A 618 -11.50 -3.50 39.67
N PRO A 619 -11.36 -4.70 40.26
CA PRO A 619 -10.46 -5.71 39.72
C PRO A 619 -10.97 -6.27 38.39
N ALA A 620 -10.05 -6.64 37.50
CA ALA A 620 -10.39 -7.53 36.39
C ALA A 620 -10.65 -8.94 36.96
N GLU A 621 -11.68 -9.61 36.45
CA GLU A 621 -12.20 -10.84 37.00
C GLU A 621 -11.99 -12.01 36.06
N LYS A 622 -11.59 -13.17 36.60
CA LYS A 622 -11.49 -14.42 35.84
C LYS A 622 -12.76 -15.23 36.01
N ASN A 623 -13.38 -15.56 34.88
CA ASN A 623 -14.61 -16.37 34.76
C ASN A 623 -15.85 -15.71 35.41
N LYS A 624 -15.77 -14.41 35.70
CA LYS A 624 -16.85 -13.58 36.23
C LYS A 624 -16.81 -12.22 35.54
N SER A 625 -17.97 -11.57 35.47
CA SER A 625 -18.09 -10.17 35.05
C SER A 625 -17.39 -9.26 36.07
N ASN A 626 -17.09 -8.01 35.71
CA ASN A 626 -16.55 -7.06 36.68
C ASN A 626 -17.65 -6.60 37.64
N GLY A 627 -17.50 -6.88 38.94
CA GLY A 627 -18.51 -6.57 39.96
C GLY A 627 -18.27 -5.30 40.78
N THR A 628 -17.37 -4.42 40.32
CA THR A 628 -17.05 -3.08 40.83
C THR A 628 -16.11 -2.95 42.04
N GLN A 629 -16.15 -3.82 43.05
CA GLN A 629 -15.50 -3.55 44.34
C GLN A 629 -14.38 -4.53 44.71
N ALA A 630 -14.71 -5.80 44.90
CA ALA A 630 -13.82 -6.81 45.45
C ALA A 630 -13.60 -7.97 44.48
N ALA A 631 -12.44 -8.61 44.54
CA ALA A 631 -12.15 -9.75 43.68
C ALA A 631 -13.21 -10.86 43.86
N GLY A 632 -13.81 -11.30 42.76
CA GLY A 632 -14.83 -12.33 42.69
C GLY A 632 -16.26 -11.89 43.04
N ASP A 633 -16.54 -10.59 43.15
CA ASP A 633 -17.87 -10.07 43.47
C ASP A 633 -18.84 -10.04 42.27
N GLY A 634 -18.30 -10.09 41.05
CA GLY A 634 -19.12 -10.03 39.84
C GLY A 634 -19.97 -11.28 39.56
N PRO A 635 -21.08 -11.10 38.83
CA PRO A 635 -21.93 -12.21 38.38
C PRO A 635 -21.25 -13.03 37.28
N ALA A 636 -21.94 -14.06 36.79
CA ALA A 636 -21.48 -14.79 35.61
C ALA A 636 -21.38 -13.86 34.39
N ILE A 637 -20.36 -14.07 33.56
CA ILE A 637 -20.20 -13.33 32.30
C ILE A 637 -21.37 -13.68 31.39
N SER A 638 -22.09 -12.69 30.90
CA SER A 638 -23.17 -12.87 29.95
C SER A 638 -23.17 -11.77 28.91
N LEU A 639 -23.34 -12.12 27.63
CA LEU A 639 -23.39 -11.18 26.51
C LEU A 639 -24.61 -11.49 25.66
N ALA A 640 -25.50 -10.50 25.48
CA ALA A 640 -26.74 -10.61 24.72
C ALA A 640 -27.58 -11.84 25.12
N GLY A 641 -27.69 -12.07 26.44
CA GLY A 641 -28.46 -13.17 27.02
C GLY A 641 -27.76 -14.53 27.00
N THR A 642 -26.55 -14.65 26.46
CA THR A 642 -25.76 -15.88 26.48
C THR A 642 -24.74 -15.84 27.62
N THR A 643 -24.85 -16.76 28.58
CA THR A 643 -23.92 -16.89 29.70
C THR A 643 -22.72 -17.76 29.35
N TYR A 644 -21.52 -17.36 29.78
CA TYR A 644 -20.27 -18.05 29.51
C TYR A 644 -19.57 -18.46 30.81
N ALA A 645 -19.15 -19.73 30.87
CA ALA A 645 -18.44 -20.27 32.04
C ALA A 645 -17.00 -19.76 32.16
N LYS A 646 -16.42 -19.29 31.05
CA LYS A 646 -15.01 -18.86 30.96
C LYS A 646 -14.96 -17.47 30.34
N GLY A 647 -14.12 -16.62 30.90
CA GLY A 647 -13.94 -15.27 30.38
C GLY A 647 -13.12 -14.36 31.28
N LEU A 648 -12.97 -13.13 30.83
CA LEU A 648 -12.32 -12.04 31.56
C LEU A 648 -13.31 -10.88 31.66
N GLY A 649 -13.83 -10.61 32.86
CA GLY A 649 -14.68 -9.45 33.13
C GLY A 649 -13.82 -8.23 33.43
N VAL A 650 -14.07 -7.13 32.72
CA VAL A 650 -13.28 -5.89 32.79
C VAL A 650 -14.19 -4.66 32.80
N HIS A 651 -13.59 -3.50 33.04
CA HIS A 651 -14.23 -2.20 32.89
C HIS A 651 -13.28 -1.26 32.16
N ALA A 652 -13.78 -0.51 31.17
CA ALA A 652 -12.96 0.42 30.42
C ALA A 652 -12.41 1.56 31.31
N LYS A 653 -11.17 2.03 31.14
CA LYS A 653 -10.13 1.46 30.28
C LYS A 653 -9.49 0.23 30.93
N SER A 654 -9.34 -0.86 30.19
CA SER A 654 -8.64 -2.06 30.66
C SER A 654 -7.51 -2.43 29.71
N ASP A 655 -6.43 -2.97 30.27
CA ASP A 655 -5.26 -3.44 29.54
C ASP A 655 -4.68 -4.69 30.21
N ILE A 656 -4.82 -5.83 29.52
CA ILE A 656 -4.41 -7.14 30.01
C ILE A 656 -3.41 -7.74 29.02
N VAL A 657 -2.26 -8.19 29.51
CA VAL A 657 -1.25 -8.87 28.69
C VAL A 657 -1.07 -10.32 29.16
N PHE A 658 -0.99 -11.25 28.21
CA PHE A 658 -0.63 -12.65 28.43
C PHE A 658 0.66 -13.00 27.68
N ASN A 659 1.49 -13.87 28.27
CA ASN A 659 2.61 -14.47 27.56
C ASN A 659 2.13 -15.71 26.80
N LEU A 660 2.12 -15.66 25.48
CA LEU A 660 1.87 -16.79 24.59
C LEU A 660 3.16 -17.52 24.18
N GLY A 661 4.32 -16.87 24.32
CA GLY A 661 5.63 -17.47 24.06
C GLY A 661 5.87 -17.95 22.62
N GLY A 662 5.09 -17.48 21.64
CA GLY A 662 5.13 -17.94 20.26
C GLY A 662 4.52 -19.33 20.02
N MET A 663 3.87 -19.91 21.03
CA MET A 663 3.36 -21.29 20.98
C MET A 663 1.95 -21.37 20.42
N ALA A 664 1.13 -20.34 20.61
CA ALA A 664 -0.24 -20.31 20.12
C ALA A 664 -0.29 -20.01 18.62
N LYS A 665 -1.33 -20.50 17.95
CA LYS A 665 -1.64 -20.30 16.53
C LYS A 665 -2.91 -19.49 16.30
N ARG A 666 -3.89 -19.60 17.21
CA ARG A 666 -5.19 -18.93 17.04
C ARG A 666 -5.72 -18.41 18.37
N PHE A 667 -6.31 -17.23 18.36
CA PHE A 667 -7.07 -16.67 19.48
C PHE A 667 -8.51 -16.39 19.06
N THR A 668 -9.46 -16.87 19.85
CA THR A 668 -10.90 -16.64 19.64
C THR A 668 -11.57 -16.15 20.91
N ALA A 669 -12.54 -15.25 20.80
CA ALA A 669 -13.34 -14.76 21.91
C ALA A 669 -14.66 -14.15 21.41
N TRP A 670 -15.54 -13.80 22.35
CA TRP A 670 -16.58 -12.80 22.15
C TRP A 670 -16.27 -11.58 23.01
N VAL A 671 -16.49 -10.39 22.48
CA VAL A 671 -16.30 -9.15 23.23
C VAL A 671 -17.50 -8.23 23.06
N GLY A 672 -17.97 -7.65 24.16
CA GLY A 672 -19.10 -6.73 24.18
C GLY A 672 -19.43 -6.27 25.60
N ILE A 673 -20.38 -5.33 25.69
CA ILE A 673 -20.94 -4.88 26.97
C ILE A 673 -21.56 -6.06 27.69
N ASP A 674 -21.15 -6.27 28.93
CA ASP A 674 -21.67 -7.35 29.77
C ASP A 674 -23.13 -7.09 30.14
N ASP A 675 -23.96 -8.14 30.14
CA ASP A 675 -25.38 -8.03 30.45
C ASP A 675 -25.61 -7.45 31.86
N TYR A 676 -24.67 -7.68 32.79
CA TYR A 676 -24.70 -7.03 34.11
C TYR A 676 -24.73 -5.51 33.98
N SER A 677 -23.95 -4.93 33.06
CA SER A 677 -23.94 -3.49 32.79
C SER A 677 -25.17 -3.07 31.99
N ALA A 678 -25.50 -3.83 30.94
CA ALA A 678 -26.59 -3.51 30.03
C ALA A 678 -27.96 -3.45 30.75
N GLN A 679 -28.15 -4.25 31.80
CA GLN A 679 -29.35 -4.21 32.64
C GLN A 679 -29.44 -2.95 33.50
N GLN A 680 -28.31 -2.33 33.83
CA GLN A 680 -28.25 -1.10 34.62
C GLN A 680 -28.44 0.13 33.72
N SER A 681 -27.86 0.12 32.52
CA SER A 681 -27.99 1.22 31.55
C SER A 681 -27.62 0.80 30.12
N GLY A 682 -28.29 1.40 29.13
CA GLY A 682 -27.92 1.28 27.72
C GLY A 682 -26.80 2.23 27.28
N ALA A 683 -26.23 3.01 28.18
CA ALA A 683 -25.22 4.04 27.87
C ALA A 683 -23.79 3.49 27.69
N GLY A 684 -23.54 2.25 28.14
CA GLY A 684 -22.23 1.62 28.02
C GLY A 684 -21.76 1.51 26.57
N SER A 685 -20.52 1.93 26.32
CA SER A 685 -19.98 2.09 24.98
C SER A 685 -18.47 1.98 24.99
N VAL A 686 -17.96 0.83 24.53
CA VAL A 686 -16.52 0.55 24.54
C VAL A 686 -15.96 0.29 23.14
N ARG A 687 -14.64 0.37 23.01
CA ARG A 687 -13.90 -0.10 21.84
C ARG A 687 -12.90 -1.17 22.26
N ALA A 688 -12.91 -2.30 21.56
CA ALA A 688 -12.04 -3.44 21.88
C ALA A 688 -10.92 -3.57 20.86
N ARG A 689 -9.69 -3.78 21.34
CA ARG A 689 -8.48 -3.93 20.52
C ARG A 689 -7.64 -5.10 21.01
N ILE A 690 -7.00 -5.83 20.09
CA ILE A 690 -6.07 -6.91 20.41
C ILE A 690 -4.75 -6.63 19.72
N LEU A 691 -3.66 -6.64 20.48
CA LEU A 691 -2.31 -6.51 19.95
C LEU A 691 -1.55 -7.83 20.19
N GLY A 692 -0.88 -8.34 19.17
CA GLY A 692 0.14 -9.37 19.29
C GLY A 692 1.50 -8.73 19.14
N ASP A 693 2.35 -8.81 20.16
CA ASP A 693 3.71 -8.27 20.10
C ASP A 693 3.81 -6.76 19.77
N GLY A 694 2.74 -6.02 20.09
CA GLY A 694 2.61 -4.59 19.77
C GLY A 694 1.91 -4.30 18.44
N GLU A 695 1.75 -5.29 17.58
CA GLU A 695 1.02 -5.17 16.31
C GLU A 695 -0.47 -5.41 16.52
N LEU A 696 -1.34 -4.58 15.93
CA LEU A 696 -2.77 -4.77 16.09
C LEU A 696 -3.28 -5.96 15.25
N LEU A 697 -3.92 -6.91 15.92
CA LEU A 697 -4.55 -8.08 15.31
C LEU A 697 -6.07 -7.92 15.15
N PHE A 698 -6.70 -7.11 16.00
CA PHE A 698 -8.16 -6.87 15.97
C PHE A 698 -8.51 -5.47 16.45
N ASP A 699 -9.50 -4.87 15.80
CA ASP A 699 -10.20 -3.67 16.24
C ASP A 699 -11.71 -3.86 16.09
N SER A 700 -12.49 -3.49 17.10
CA SER A 700 -13.95 -3.45 16.94
C SER A 700 -14.39 -2.46 15.86
N ARG A 701 -13.54 -1.46 15.54
CA ARG A 701 -13.72 -0.30 14.64
C ARG A 701 -14.83 0.63 15.12
N ASN A 702 -16.04 0.08 15.29
CA ASN A 702 -17.18 0.75 15.88
C ASN A 702 -17.22 0.54 17.39
N ALA A 703 -17.92 1.43 18.07
CA ALA A 703 -18.27 1.26 19.48
C ALA A 703 -19.16 0.03 19.66
N LEU A 704 -18.84 -0.77 20.67
CA LEU A 704 -19.63 -1.89 21.14
C LEU A 704 -20.55 -1.39 22.25
N THR A 705 -21.84 -1.44 21.99
CA THR A 705 -22.92 -1.13 22.93
C THR A 705 -23.77 -2.37 23.18
N ALA A 706 -24.63 -2.32 24.20
CA ALA A 706 -25.63 -3.37 24.43
C ALA A 706 -26.52 -3.63 23.19
N SER A 707 -26.85 -2.58 22.42
CA SER A 707 -27.69 -2.70 21.22
C SER A 707 -26.94 -3.24 20.00
N SER A 708 -25.63 -2.99 19.88
CA SER A 708 -24.81 -3.54 18.80
C SER A 708 -24.56 -5.04 18.93
N GLY A 709 -24.74 -5.59 20.14
CA GLY A 709 -24.44 -6.97 20.47
C GLY A 709 -22.93 -7.27 20.57
N PRO A 710 -22.56 -8.50 20.96
CA PRO A 710 -21.16 -8.88 21.07
C PRO A 710 -20.54 -9.13 19.69
N LYS A 711 -19.26 -8.78 19.55
CA LYS A 711 -18.46 -9.05 18.35
C LYS A 711 -17.63 -10.31 18.55
N ARG A 712 -17.65 -11.21 17.56
CA ARG A 712 -16.76 -12.38 17.53
C ARG A 712 -15.35 -11.96 17.15
N VAL A 713 -14.38 -12.51 17.86
CA VAL A 713 -12.95 -12.38 17.61
C VAL A 713 -12.44 -13.73 17.12
N ASP A 714 -11.66 -13.70 16.04
CA ASP A 714 -11.01 -14.88 15.48
C ASP A 714 -9.74 -14.43 14.75
N VAL A 715 -8.60 -14.45 15.45
CA VAL A 715 -7.33 -13.91 14.95
C VAL A 715 -6.21 -14.93 14.98
N ASP A 716 -5.33 -14.85 13.98
CA ASP A 716 -4.07 -15.58 13.94
C ASP A 716 -3.11 -14.98 14.97
N VAL A 717 -2.51 -15.83 15.80
CA VAL A 717 -1.50 -15.44 16.80
C VAL A 717 -0.23 -16.28 16.66
N THR A 718 -0.03 -16.91 15.49
CA THR A 718 1.15 -17.71 15.20
C THR A 718 2.41 -16.89 15.37
N GLY A 719 3.32 -17.37 16.23
CA GLY A 719 4.57 -16.67 16.53
C GLY A 719 4.45 -15.49 17.50
N VAL A 720 3.24 -15.14 17.96
CA VAL A 720 3.03 -14.05 18.93
C VAL A 720 3.55 -14.44 20.31
N PHE A 721 4.40 -13.60 20.90
CA PHE A 721 4.92 -13.81 22.25
C PHE A 721 4.05 -13.16 23.33
N ALA A 722 3.56 -11.94 23.12
CA ALA A 722 2.70 -11.22 24.05
C ALA A 722 1.35 -10.90 23.39
N LEU A 723 0.26 -11.38 23.98
CA LEU A 723 -1.10 -11.03 23.56
C LEU A 723 -1.68 -10.01 24.53
N ARG A 724 -2.00 -8.82 24.02
CA ARG A 724 -2.54 -7.69 24.78
C ARG A 724 -3.99 -7.46 24.40
N LEU A 725 -4.89 -7.51 25.37
CA LEU A 725 -6.32 -7.24 25.24
C LEU A 725 -6.61 -5.85 25.82
N LEU A 726 -7.07 -4.94 24.96
CA LEU A 726 -7.40 -3.56 25.33
C LEU A 726 -8.90 -3.32 25.22
N VAL A 727 -9.46 -2.63 26.20
CA VAL A 727 -10.82 -2.06 26.14
C VAL A 727 -10.72 -0.59 26.47
N GLU A 728 -11.25 0.26 25.61
CA GLU A 728 -11.25 1.71 25.74
C GLU A 728 -12.67 2.23 25.87
N ASP A 729 -12.83 3.36 26.55
CA ASP A 729 -14.07 4.15 26.54
C ASP A 729 -14.23 4.76 25.14
N ALA A 730 -15.39 4.52 24.52
CA ALA A 730 -15.67 4.95 23.15
C ALA A 730 -16.55 6.21 23.04
N ASN A 731 -17.12 6.71 24.14
CA ASN A 731 -18.00 7.89 24.13
C ASN A 731 -17.54 9.00 25.09
N GLY A 732 -16.42 8.81 25.80
CA GLY A 732 -15.90 9.75 26.79
C GLY A 732 -16.69 9.74 28.11
N ASN A 733 -17.59 8.77 28.28
CA ASN A 733 -18.40 8.55 29.46
C ASN A 733 -18.15 7.12 29.95
N GLY A 734 -17.11 6.96 30.77
CA GLY A 734 -16.72 5.69 31.39
C GLY A 734 -17.71 5.12 32.43
N ALA A 735 -19.00 5.46 32.36
CA ALA A 735 -20.02 4.84 33.18
C ALA A 735 -20.66 3.67 32.43
N TRP A 736 -20.90 2.55 33.13
CA TRP A 736 -21.55 1.36 32.56
C TRP A 736 -20.73 0.66 31.47
N ASP A 737 -19.42 0.83 31.48
CA ASP A 737 -18.50 0.21 30.53
C ASP A 737 -17.98 -1.15 31.00
N HIS A 738 -18.72 -1.84 31.89
CA HIS A 738 -18.40 -3.24 32.19
C HIS A 738 -18.54 -4.05 30.90
N THR A 739 -17.44 -4.66 30.51
CA THR A 739 -17.25 -5.39 29.26
C THR A 739 -16.63 -6.72 29.61
N SER A 740 -16.88 -7.72 28.77
CA SER A 740 -16.29 -9.04 28.98
C SER A 740 -15.65 -9.57 27.71
N TRP A 741 -14.47 -10.17 27.85
CA TRP A 741 -13.93 -11.11 26.87
C TRP A 741 -14.43 -12.49 27.24
N ALA A 742 -15.51 -12.94 26.60
CA ALA A 742 -16.14 -14.23 26.88
C ALA A 742 -15.54 -15.36 26.02
N SER A 743 -15.35 -16.53 26.64
CA SER A 743 -14.65 -17.68 26.06
C SER A 743 -13.33 -17.37 25.34
N PRO A 744 -12.41 -16.58 25.93
CA PRO A 744 -11.14 -16.23 25.32
C PRO A 744 -10.26 -17.47 25.31
N TRP A 745 -10.12 -18.08 24.14
CA TRP A 745 -9.47 -19.37 23.93
C TRP A 745 -8.27 -19.22 23.01
N VAL A 746 -7.15 -19.82 23.40
CA VAL A 746 -5.96 -19.94 22.56
C VAL A 746 -5.74 -21.39 22.13
N THR A 747 -5.43 -21.58 20.87
CA THR A 747 -5.03 -22.88 20.31
C THR A 747 -3.51 -22.92 20.16
N VAL A 748 -2.85 -23.96 20.67
CA VAL A 748 -1.39 -24.22 20.58
C VAL A 748 -1.10 -25.26 19.51
#